data_AF-A0AA39H0S5-F1
#
_entry.id   AF-A0AA39H0S5-F1
#
_cell.length_a   1.000
_cell.length_b   1.000
_cell.length_c   1.000
_cell.angle_alpha   90.00
_cell.angle_beta   90.00
_cell.angle_gamma   90.00
#
_symmetry.space_group_name_H-M   'P 1'
#
loop_
_entity.id
_entity.type
_entity.pdbx_description
1 polymer ?
#
loop_
_entity_poly.entity_id
_entity_poly.type
_entity_poly.pdbx_seq_one_letter_code
_entity_poly.pdbx_strand_id
1 'polypeptide(L)'
;MFELIHFNNCVITCITVLWEAGGGPPPLASLHSANRGCDHRDASTLVPSVPTVFNECSLQGIESTVCTGSNIDAYQQMISDLLSLRCVKLNEMECLVKGNNFLLRNVLDESFIYNHKSESCNYVFQTIDPSTVFPYLIVNISTGVSIYKVESDDKFERIGGSSIGGGTFHGLGNLLANCNDFDKLMQLAESGDHRNVDVLVADMQGAMLESLCLGDDLIAGSFGKCEDTTKIGKVDLIRSLLLMISNSIGQISVLYAQMTKAKSIFVGGYFVRNHAISMRTISYAINYWSHGKMAARFLRHEGYTAAIGAFIKQNENVAAATLHPSSLDKCHEMSWKEHYAGCSALGRFVPTAPLSSTFEAGRFEMECCNMKLQTFPLLTSYEDYIPDTVNLNDDVDARTYWISCMENSVQKTLTKALESDRHSPDAQQRADLFRDRYLSHLKILKQKSFAYGCCNVRNLLDLREQILNEQLFDDAFLCQKQMENGMAVQELPSVLQVIDAIDDFRERQMAVCKGILAGNVFDWGAKEAVKMMETHGGLSFSAALKLIPERPWLVDELDNWLSAVSTKRYRCAAIFVDNSGGDVLLGVIPFARELLKMGTKVIVVCNWSPALNDVTYQELIALLPEICSGDQIIADAVKEHRFEIEHSGQGSPCLDLRRVNAKLCEKIKKDGIDLVVIEGMGRALHTNYYAEFACDSLKVAVIKTKWLADRLGGAIFSTIFKFRKGTLRLKGKNTAEES
;
A
#
# COMPACT_ATOMS: atom_id res chain seq x y z
N MET A 1 -22.82 9.62 11.29
CA MET A 1 -21.78 9.55 10.25
C MET A 1 -22.52 9.35 8.93
N PHE A 2 -22.42 10.28 8.00
CA PHE A 2 -22.90 10.07 6.63
C PHE A 2 -21.69 9.86 5.74
N GLU A 3 -21.72 8.88 4.86
CA GLU A 3 -20.66 8.66 3.91
C GLU A 3 -21.22 8.93 2.52
N LEU A 4 -20.77 10.00 1.88
CA LEU A 4 -21.09 10.23 0.48
C LEU A 4 -20.24 9.31 -0.36
N ILE A 5 -20.83 8.70 -1.38
CA ILE A 5 -20.02 7.99 -2.34
C ILE A 5 -20.38 8.45 -3.76
N HIS A 6 -19.44 9.13 -4.41
CA HIS A 6 -19.55 9.45 -5.83
C HIS A 6 -18.97 8.28 -6.61
N PHE A 7 -19.78 7.73 -7.52
CA PHE A 7 -19.34 6.69 -8.44
C PHE A 7 -19.46 7.14 -9.88
N ASN A 8 -18.42 6.82 -10.63
CA ASN A 8 -18.52 6.45 -12.03
C ASN A 8 -17.95 5.01 -12.12
N ASN A 9 -18.28 4.22 -13.14
CA ASN A 9 -17.96 2.76 -13.24
C ASN A 9 -16.50 2.32 -12.94
N CYS A 10 -15.56 3.26 -12.76
CA CYS A 10 -14.14 3.02 -12.52
C CYS A 10 -13.57 3.67 -11.23
N VAL A 11 -14.32 4.44 -10.43
CA VAL A 11 -13.79 5.15 -9.24
C VAL A 11 -14.76 5.09 -8.06
N ILE A 12 -14.23 4.75 -6.87
CA ILE A 12 -14.90 4.86 -5.57
C ILE A 12 -14.35 6.10 -4.85
N THR A 13 -15.17 7.12 -4.61
CA THR A 13 -14.81 8.25 -3.75
C THR A 13 -15.72 8.29 -2.54
N CYS A 14 -15.24 7.87 -1.35
CA CYS A 14 -15.98 7.96 -0.10
C CYS A 14 -15.66 9.26 0.65
N ILE A 15 -16.69 10.01 1.05
CA ILE A 15 -16.62 11.25 1.83
C ILE A 15 -17.31 11.01 3.17
N THR A 16 -16.56 10.86 4.25
CA THR A 16 -17.15 10.67 5.59
C THR A 16 -17.44 12.01 6.25
N VAL A 17 -18.73 12.27 6.51
CA VAL A 17 -19.25 13.36 7.33
C VAL A 17 -19.51 12.82 8.74
N LEU A 18 -18.67 13.23 9.69
CA LEU A 18 -18.87 12.92 11.11
C LEU A 18 -19.98 13.82 11.67
N TRP A 19 -20.93 13.23 12.38
CA TRP A 19 -21.92 13.97 13.15
C TRP A 19 -21.61 13.70 14.62
N GLU A 20 -21.19 14.71 15.35
CA GLU A 20 -21.04 14.62 16.80
C GLU A 20 -22.42 14.47 17.45
N ALA A 21 -22.56 13.44 18.28
CA ALA A 21 -23.77 13.17 19.03
C ALA A 21 -23.94 14.25 20.11
N GLY A 22 -24.90 15.16 19.92
CA GLY A 22 -25.20 16.20 20.90
C GLY A 22 -26.48 17.01 20.70
N GLY A 23 -27.14 16.92 19.53
CA GLY A 23 -28.40 17.62 19.29
C GLY A 23 -29.34 16.76 18.47
N GLY A 24 -30.62 16.69 18.87
CA GLY A 24 -31.68 16.10 18.04
C GLY A 24 -31.79 16.79 16.67
N PRO A 25 -32.55 16.21 15.73
CA PRO A 25 -32.72 16.81 14.41
C PRO A 25 -33.26 18.25 14.54
N PRO A 26 -32.66 19.25 13.86
CA PRO A 26 -33.23 20.59 13.86
C PRO A 26 -34.59 20.56 13.15
N PRO A 27 -35.56 21.37 13.59
CA PRO A 27 -36.85 21.47 12.91
C PRO A 27 -36.65 21.96 11.47
N LEU A 28 -37.33 21.29 10.53
CA LEU A 28 -37.36 21.55 9.07
C LEU A 28 -37.55 23.03 8.69
N ALA A 29 -38.13 23.84 9.57
CA ALA A 29 -38.44 25.25 9.32
C ALA A 29 -37.22 26.20 9.35
N SER A 30 -36.02 25.74 9.75
CA SER A 30 -34.84 26.61 9.92
C SER A 30 -33.91 26.70 8.69
N LEU A 31 -34.13 25.91 7.64
CA LEU A 31 -33.28 25.87 6.44
C LEU A 31 -33.66 26.91 5.35
N HIS A 32 -34.76 27.65 5.51
CA HIS A 32 -35.22 28.62 4.50
C HIS A 32 -34.88 30.09 4.81
N SER A 33 -34.23 30.41 5.93
CA SER A 33 -33.93 31.81 6.27
C SER A 33 -32.53 31.99 6.87
N ALA A 34 -31.51 31.97 6.02
CA ALA A 34 -30.18 32.46 6.37
C ALA A 34 -29.69 33.45 5.31
N ASN A 35 -30.35 34.60 5.26
CA ASN A 35 -29.90 35.76 4.49
C ASN A 35 -30.32 37.02 5.26
N ARG A 36 -29.59 37.37 6.34
CA ARG A 36 -29.43 38.71 6.96
C ARG A 36 -28.77 38.64 8.36
N GLY A 37 -27.63 39.34 8.50
CA GLY A 37 -27.23 40.19 9.64
C GLY A 37 -27.03 39.64 11.06
N CYS A 38 -25.75 39.64 11.49
CA CYS A 38 -25.12 39.82 12.83
C CYS A 38 -25.73 39.30 14.17
N ASP A 39 -24.77 38.80 14.98
CA ASP A 39 -24.63 38.79 16.45
C ASP A 39 -25.75 38.20 17.33
N HIS A 40 -25.58 36.93 17.74
CA HIS A 40 -25.46 36.50 19.15
C HIS A 40 -25.20 34.99 19.21
N ARG A 41 -24.47 34.55 20.24
CA ARG A 41 -23.97 33.18 20.46
C ARG A 41 -25.12 32.23 20.77
N ASP A 42 -25.31 31.20 19.94
CA ASP A 42 -26.05 29.98 20.29
C ASP A 42 -25.48 28.75 19.55
N ALA A 43 -25.26 27.67 20.30
CA ALA A 43 -24.60 26.43 19.87
C ALA A 43 -25.52 25.48 19.06
N SER A 44 -26.29 26.03 18.11
CA SER A 44 -27.25 25.31 17.26
C SER A 44 -26.97 25.45 15.75
N THR A 45 -25.80 25.96 15.37
CA THR A 45 -25.47 26.36 13.98
C THR A 45 -24.58 25.39 13.18
N LEU A 46 -24.43 24.12 13.60
CA LEU A 46 -23.55 23.16 12.92
C LEU A 46 -24.18 22.42 11.71
N VAL A 47 -25.24 22.95 11.10
CA VAL A 47 -25.83 22.40 9.85
C VAL A 47 -25.77 23.39 8.66
N PRO A 48 -24.60 23.82 8.15
CA PRO A 48 -24.53 24.46 6.83
C PRO A 48 -23.66 23.73 5.77
N SER A 49 -23.08 22.55 6.02
CA SER A 49 -22.04 22.00 5.12
C SER A 49 -22.47 20.87 4.17
N VAL A 50 -23.64 20.25 4.38
CA VAL A 50 -24.08 19.14 3.53
C VAL A 50 -24.44 19.60 2.10
N PRO A 51 -25.16 20.71 1.87
CA PRO A 51 -25.50 21.16 0.51
C PRO A 51 -24.28 21.56 -0.34
N THR A 52 -23.19 22.00 0.28
CA THR A 52 -22.00 22.50 -0.43
C THR A 52 -21.19 21.37 -1.06
N VAL A 53 -21.05 20.22 -0.37
CA VAL A 53 -20.38 19.02 -0.91
C VAL A 53 -21.19 18.39 -2.05
N PHE A 54 -22.52 18.50 -1.98
CA PHE A 54 -23.41 17.94 -3.00
C PHE A 54 -23.42 18.70 -4.33
N ASN A 55 -23.14 20.00 -4.32
CA ASN A 55 -23.07 20.80 -5.55
C ASN A 55 -21.83 20.51 -6.41
N GLU A 56 -20.82 19.81 -5.88
CA GLU A 56 -19.59 19.46 -6.60
C GLU A 56 -19.67 18.12 -7.36
N CYS A 57 -20.67 17.27 -7.08
CA CYS A 57 -20.84 15.96 -7.73
C CYS A 57 -21.98 16.02 -8.76
N SER A 58 -21.73 15.62 -10.01
CA SER A 58 -22.80 15.49 -11.01
C SER A 58 -23.66 14.25 -10.69
N LEU A 59 -24.88 14.46 -10.18
CA LEU A 59 -25.83 13.38 -9.85
C LEU A 59 -26.73 12.96 -11.03
N GLN A 60 -26.41 13.40 -12.26
CA GLN A 60 -27.21 13.05 -13.45
C GLN A 60 -27.19 11.53 -13.71
N GLY A 61 -28.37 10.90 -13.71
CA GLY A 61 -28.55 9.48 -14.03
C GLY A 61 -28.56 8.53 -12.82
N ILE A 62 -28.52 9.02 -11.59
CA ILE A 62 -28.61 8.22 -10.37
C ILE A 62 -30.08 8.13 -9.91
N GLU A 63 -30.65 6.93 -9.81
CA GLU A 63 -32.06 6.73 -9.41
C GLU A 63 -32.23 6.47 -7.89
N SER A 64 -31.18 6.01 -7.21
CA SER A 64 -31.22 5.71 -5.77
C SER A 64 -29.83 5.79 -5.13
N THR A 65 -29.81 6.05 -3.83
CA THR A 65 -28.61 6.02 -2.98
C THR A 65 -28.75 4.94 -1.90
N VAL A 66 -27.63 4.44 -1.40
CA VAL A 66 -27.63 3.44 -0.31
C VAL A 66 -27.07 4.03 0.96
N CYS A 67 -27.63 3.58 2.07
CA CYS A 67 -27.30 4.09 3.38
C CYS A 67 -27.25 2.97 4.41
N THR A 68 -26.28 3.05 5.33
CA THR A 68 -26.04 2.03 6.36
C THR A 68 -25.64 2.70 7.67
N GLY A 69 -25.85 2.01 8.80
CA GLY A 69 -25.49 2.47 10.14
C GLY A 69 -26.64 2.49 11.14
N SER A 70 -26.28 2.46 12.42
CA SER A 70 -27.21 2.23 13.54
C SER A 70 -28.35 3.26 13.67
N ASN A 71 -28.11 4.51 13.25
CA ASN A 71 -29.07 5.62 13.39
C ASN A 71 -29.67 6.06 12.04
N ILE A 72 -29.49 5.27 10.98
CA ILE A 72 -29.90 5.71 9.65
C ILE A 72 -31.41 5.94 9.53
N ASP A 73 -32.23 5.23 10.31
CA ASP A 73 -33.69 5.39 10.30
C ASP A 73 -34.11 6.82 10.67
N ALA A 74 -33.37 7.49 11.57
CA ALA A 74 -33.65 8.86 11.98
C ALA A 74 -33.33 9.90 10.88
N TYR A 75 -32.54 9.51 9.88
CA TYR A 75 -31.98 10.42 8.88
C TYR A 75 -32.29 10.04 7.43
N GLN A 76 -32.83 8.85 7.19
CA GLN A 76 -33.10 8.32 5.86
C GLN A 76 -34.01 9.26 5.06
N GLN A 77 -35.06 9.79 5.69
CA GLN A 77 -35.97 10.74 5.06
C GLN A 77 -35.24 12.06 4.73
N MET A 78 -34.49 12.61 5.67
CA MET A 78 -33.70 13.82 5.47
C MET A 78 -32.71 13.68 4.31
N ILE A 79 -31.99 12.55 4.22
CA ILE A 79 -31.08 12.28 3.09
C ILE A 79 -31.84 12.19 1.78
N SER A 80 -32.97 11.47 1.77
CA SER A 80 -33.78 11.27 0.56
C SER A 80 -34.30 12.61 0.04
N ASP A 81 -34.80 13.46 0.94
CA ASP A 81 -35.31 14.79 0.61
C ASP A 81 -34.18 15.72 0.12
N LEU A 82 -33.04 15.71 0.81
CA LEU A 82 -31.89 16.57 0.47
C LEU A 82 -31.29 16.21 -0.89
N LEU A 83 -31.21 14.92 -1.21
CA LEU A 83 -30.63 14.42 -2.45
C LEU A 83 -31.63 14.31 -3.61
N SER A 84 -32.93 14.38 -3.32
CA SER A 84 -33.96 13.97 -4.28
C SER A 84 -33.75 12.56 -4.83
N LEU A 85 -33.19 11.66 -4.01
CA LEU A 85 -32.88 10.27 -4.36
C LEU A 85 -33.57 9.32 -3.37
N ARG A 86 -33.97 8.13 -3.84
CA ARG A 86 -34.46 7.07 -2.95
C ARG A 86 -33.31 6.53 -2.10
N CYS A 87 -33.34 6.68 -0.77
CA CYS A 87 -32.35 6.06 0.13
C CYS A 87 -32.77 4.63 0.49
N VAL A 88 -31.92 3.65 0.18
CA VAL A 88 -32.10 2.24 0.53
C VAL A 88 -31.25 1.91 1.74
N LYS A 89 -31.90 1.46 2.83
CA LYS A 89 -31.21 0.99 4.03
C LYS A 89 -30.61 -0.40 3.79
N LEU A 90 -29.33 -0.55 4.11
CA LEU A 90 -28.62 -1.82 4.10
C LEU A 90 -28.29 -2.30 5.51
N ASN A 91 -27.99 -3.59 5.64
CA ASN A 91 -27.60 -4.18 6.93
C ASN A 91 -26.19 -3.74 7.31
N GLU A 92 -26.03 -3.14 8.48
CA GLU A 92 -24.75 -2.59 8.97
C GLU A 92 -23.66 -3.66 9.08
N MET A 93 -23.99 -4.82 9.66
CA MET A 93 -23.02 -5.91 9.86
C MET A 93 -22.54 -6.47 8.52
N GLU A 94 -23.46 -6.69 7.58
CA GLU A 94 -23.12 -7.17 6.24
C GLU A 94 -22.19 -6.17 5.53
N CYS A 95 -22.51 -4.87 5.59
CA CYS A 95 -21.67 -3.83 5.01
C CYS A 95 -20.28 -3.80 5.67
N LEU A 96 -20.22 -3.87 7.01
CA LEU A 96 -18.96 -3.89 7.74
C LEU A 96 -18.07 -5.07 7.31
N VAL A 97 -18.63 -6.28 7.24
CA VAL A 97 -17.87 -7.49 6.85
C VAL A 97 -17.41 -7.41 5.39
N LYS A 98 -18.31 -7.07 4.46
CA LYS A 98 -17.97 -6.96 3.04
C LYS A 98 -16.91 -5.90 2.79
N GLY A 99 -17.03 -4.71 3.38
CA GLY A 99 -16.03 -3.66 3.23
C GLY A 99 -14.69 -3.98 3.88
N ASN A 100 -14.69 -4.63 5.05
CA ASN A 100 -13.46 -5.10 5.70
C ASN A 100 -12.71 -6.10 4.82
N ASN A 101 -13.42 -7.12 4.29
CA ASN A 101 -12.82 -8.11 3.40
C ASN A 101 -12.37 -7.49 2.06
N PHE A 102 -13.13 -6.54 1.53
CA PHE A 102 -12.75 -5.83 0.32
C PHE A 102 -11.43 -5.06 0.49
N LEU A 103 -11.30 -4.30 1.58
CA LEU A 103 -10.08 -3.56 1.89
C LEU A 103 -8.88 -4.50 2.04
N LEU A 104 -9.01 -5.56 2.84
CA LEU A 104 -7.93 -6.54 3.02
C LEU A 104 -7.45 -7.18 1.72
N ARG A 105 -8.36 -7.48 0.78
CA ARG A 105 -7.98 -8.08 -0.52
C ARG A 105 -7.34 -7.10 -1.49
N ASN A 106 -7.84 -5.87 -1.51
CA ASN A 106 -7.54 -4.94 -2.60
C ASN A 106 -6.48 -3.91 -2.24
N VAL A 107 -6.28 -3.68 -0.95
CA VAL A 107 -5.37 -2.68 -0.46
C VAL A 107 -4.17 -3.37 0.16
N LEU A 108 -3.00 -3.16 -0.45
CA LEU A 108 -1.76 -3.70 0.09
C LEU A 108 -1.44 -3.03 1.42
N ASP A 109 -0.91 -3.81 2.35
CA ASP A 109 -0.45 -3.33 3.66
C ASP A 109 -1.57 -2.62 4.45
N GLU A 110 -2.82 -3.04 4.23
CA GLU A 110 -4.02 -2.45 4.82
C GLU A 110 -4.16 -2.72 6.30
N SER A 111 -3.77 -3.92 6.74
CA SER A 111 -3.80 -4.27 8.15
C SER A 111 -2.52 -3.82 8.83
N PHE A 112 -2.61 -3.42 10.09
CA PHE A 112 -1.42 -3.18 10.90
C PHE A 112 -1.60 -3.62 12.36
N ILE A 113 -0.48 -3.93 13.00
CA ILE A 113 -0.38 -4.13 14.44
C ILE A 113 0.25 -2.89 15.05
N TYR A 114 -0.32 -2.41 16.16
CA TYR A 114 0.28 -1.35 16.95
C TYR A 114 1.18 -1.96 18.05
N ASN A 115 2.49 -1.72 17.99
CA ASN A 115 3.45 -2.27 18.95
C ASN A 115 3.40 -1.51 20.28
N HIS A 116 2.69 -2.07 21.26
CA HIS A 116 2.52 -1.48 22.59
C HIS A 116 3.80 -1.42 23.44
N LYS A 117 4.83 -2.21 23.10
CA LYS A 117 6.11 -2.28 23.83
C LYS A 117 7.11 -1.20 23.40
N SER A 118 6.87 -0.58 22.26
CA SER A 118 7.76 0.45 21.75
C SER A 118 7.52 1.78 22.45
N GLU A 119 8.60 2.49 22.79
CA GLU A 119 8.52 3.88 23.29
C GLU A 119 8.06 4.84 22.18
N SER A 120 8.35 4.50 20.92
CA SER A 120 7.82 5.19 19.73
C SER A 120 6.56 4.50 19.20
N CYS A 121 5.58 5.27 18.72
CA CYS A 121 4.38 4.75 18.03
C CYS A 121 4.76 3.94 16.79
N ASN A 122 4.94 2.63 16.93
CA ASN A 122 5.39 1.77 15.85
C ASN A 122 4.22 0.98 15.26
N TYR A 123 3.90 1.32 14.01
CA TYR A 123 2.90 0.65 13.18
C TYR A 123 3.59 -0.41 12.35
N VAL A 124 3.19 -1.67 12.52
CA VAL A 124 3.70 -2.80 11.74
C VAL A 124 2.63 -3.21 10.74
N PHE A 125 2.78 -2.74 9.50
CA PHE A 125 1.84 -2.99 8.41
C PHE A 125 2.03 -4.38 7.81
N GLN A 126 0.93 -4.99 7.38
CA GLN A 126 0.86 -6.34 6.86
C GLN A 126 -0.18 -6.43 5.75
N THR A 127 0.21 -7.03 4.63
CA THR A 127 -0.75 -7.50 3.63
C THR A 127 -1.33 -8.83 4.09
N ILE A 128 -2.66 -8.93 4.14
CA ILE A 128 -3.37 -10.13 4.60
C ILE A 128 -4.41 -10.49 3.54
N ASP A 129 -4.35 -11.71 3.02
CA ASP A 129 -5.49 -12.27 2.31
C ASP A 129 -6.52 -12.79 3.34
N PRO A 130 -7.76 -12.27 3.37
CA PRO A 130 -8.82 -12.78 4.26
C PRO A 130 -8.96 -14.30 4.22
N SER A 131 -8.75 -14.91 3.05
CA SER A 131 -8.91 -16.36 2.85
C SER A 131 -7.98 -17.18 3.74
N THR A 132 -6.80 -16.67 4.09
CA THR A 132 -5.81 -17.38 4.91
C THR A 132 -6.08 -17.20 6.40
N VAL A 133 -6.72 -16.09 6.79
CA VAL A 133 -7.02 -15.73 8.18
C VAL A 133 -8.43 -16.07 8.64
N PHE A 134 -9.32 -16.56 7.78
CA PHE A 134 -10.61 -17.11 8.23
C PHE A 134 -10.42 -18.37 9.13
N PRO A 135 -11.26 -18.54 10.17
CA PRO A 135 -12.18 -17.56 10.71
C PRO A 135 -11.44 -16.48 11.53
N TYR A 136 -11.92 -15.24 11.48
CA TYR A 136 -11.41 -14.14 12.29
C TYR A 136 -12.53 -13.41 13.02
N LEU A 137 -12.18 -12.57 14.01
CA LEU A 137 -13.13 -11.70 14.70
C LEU A 137 -13.04 -10.25 14.20
N ILE A 138 -14.19 -9.59 14.06
CA ILE A 138 -14.29 -8.13 14.04
C ILE A 138 -14.81 -7.67 15.40
N VAL A 139 -14.05 -6.83 16.08
CA VAL A 139 -14.40 -6.16 17.33
C VAL A 139 -14.65 -4.69 17.00
N ASN A 140 -15.91 -4.34 16.76
CA ASN A 140 -16.31 -2.98 16.40
C ASN A 140 -16.64 -2.18 17.67
N ILE A 141 -15.82 -1.18 17.99
CA ILE A 141 -15.90 -0.34 19.18
C ILE A 141 -16.43 1.05 18.80
N SER A 142 -17.74 1.23 18.89
CA SER A 142 -18.45 2.48 18.64
C SER A 142 -19.04 2.99 19.96
N THR A 143 -20.35 3.30 20.02
CA THR A 143 -21.01 3.63 21.30
C THR A 143 -20.88 2.48 22.31
N GLY A 144 -21.16 1.26 21.87
CA GLY A 144 -20.86 0.02 22.57
C GLY A 144 -19.86 -0.83 21.77
N VAL A 145 -19.81 -2.13 22.07
CA VAL A 145 -18.94 -3.10 21.40
C VAL A 145 -19.79 -4.20 20.79
N SER A 146 -19.56 -4.49 19.51
CA SER A 146 -20.10 -5.67 18.83
C SER A 146 -18.97 -6.57 18.36
N ILE A 147 -19.11 -7.87 18.60
CA ILE A 147 -18.12 -8.88 18.23
C ILE A 147 -18.75 -9.81 17.21
N TYR A 148 -18.13 -9.86 16.03
CA TYR A 148 -18.58 -10.64 14.89
C TYR A 148 -17.56 -11.72 14.58
N LYS A 149 -18.01 -12.95 14.38
CA LYS A 149 -17.22 -14.03 13.79
C LYS A 149 -17.41 -14.00 12.29
N VAL A 150 -16.33 -13.97 11.54
CA VAL A 150 -16.35 -13.99 10.07
C VAL A 150 -15.66 -15.26 9.58
N GLU A 151 -16.39 -16.07 8.82
CA GLU A 151 -15.89 -17.32 8.23
C GLU A 151 -15.75 -17.22 6.71
N SER A 152 -16.52 -16.35 6.07
CA SER A 152 -16.38 -15.94 4.67
C SER A 152 -17.08 -14.59 4.45
N ASP A 153 -17.12 -14.10 3.21
CA ASP A 153 -17.82 -12.87 2.84
C ASP A 153 -19.31 -12.89 3.16
N ASP A 154 -19.95 -14.05 3.05
CA ASP A 154 -21.40 -14.22 3.25
C ASP A 154 -21.74 -15.08 4.48
N LYS A 155 -20.72 -15.59 5.18
CA LYS A 155 -20.89 -16.40 6.40
C LYS A 155 -20.26 -15.69 7.59
N PHE A 156 -21.11 -14.98 8.32
CA PHE A 156 -20.73 -14.24 9.51
C PHE A 156 -21.87 -14.20 10.53
N GLU A 157 -21.53 -14.08 11.81
CA GLU A 157 -22.52 -13.98 12.90
C GLU A 157 -22.06 -13.05 14.02
N ARG A 158 -22.99 -12.35 14.67
CA ARG A 158 -22.72 -11.58 15.89
C ARG A 158 -22.71 -12.53 17.08
N ILE A 159 -21.52 -12.89 17.55
CA ILE A 159 -21.32 -13.83 18.65
C ILE A 159 -21.40 -13.16 20.04
N GLY A 160 -21.29 -11.84 20.10
CA GLY A 160 -21.20 -11.15 21.37
C GLY A 160 -21.12 -9.63 21.28
N GLY A 161 -20.90 -9.01 22.45
CA GLY A 161 -20.72 -7.57 22.58
C GLY A 161 -20.71 -7.12 24.04
N SER A 162 -20.51 -5.82 24.23
CA SER A 162 -20.54 -5.16 25.54
C SER A 162 -21.17 -3.78 25.42
N SER A 163 -21.87 -3.32 26.46
CA SER A 163 -22.30 -1.93 26.57
C SER A 163 -21.17 -0.98 26.99
N ILE A 164 -20.02 -1.52 27.41
CA ILE A 164 -18.83 -0.78 27.81
C ILE A 164 -17.98 -0.52 26.57
N GLY A 165 -18.17 0.63 25.93
CA GLY A 165 -17.49 1.03 24.70
C GLY A 165 -17.08 2.51 24.68
N GLY A 166 -16.98 3.08 23.48
CA GLY A 166 -16.59 4.50 23.32
C GLY A 166 -17.60 5.48 23.88
N GLY A 167 -18.90 5.14 23.84
CA GLY A 167 -19.95 5.95 24.47
C GLY A 167 -19.84 5.97 26.00
N THR A 168 -19.39 4.87 26.60
CA THR A 168 -19.10 4.80 28.04
C THR A 168 -17.91 5.67 28.40
N PHE A 169 -16.83 5.62 27.61
CA PHE A 169 -15.65 6.48 27.80
C PHE A 169 -16.03 7.97 27.71
N HIS A 170 -16.76 8.35 26.66
CA HIS A 170 -17.17 9.73 26.46
C HIS A 170 -18.12 10.22 27.55
N GLY A 171 -19.16 9.45 27.85
CA GLY A 171 -20.17 9.82 28.84
C GLY A 171 -19.61 9.93 30.25
N LEU A 172 -18.87 8.92 30.72
CA LEU A 172 -18.22 8.96 32.03
C LEU A 172 -17.07 9.97 32.05
N GLY A 173 -16.33 10.12 30.96
CA GLY A 173 -15.28 11.13 30.85
C GLY A 173 -15.83 12.55 31.01
N ASN A 174 -16.99 12.84 30.43
CA ASN A 174 -17.68 14.10 30.65
C ASN A 174 -18.09 14.28 32.11
N LEU A 175 -18.68 13.26 32.75
CA LEU A 175 -19.07 13.33 34.16
C LEU A 175 -17.86 13.53 35.10
N LEU A 176 -16.73 12.88 34.83
CA LEU A 176 -15.54 12.90 35.69
C LEU A 176 -14.67 14.14 35.47
N ALA A 177 -14.51 14.58 34.22
CA ALA A 177 -13.60 15.67 33.87
C ALA A 177 -14.30 16.99 33.50
N ASN A 178 -15.63 16.99 33.30
CA ASN A 178 -16.40 18.08 32.69
C ASN A 178 -15.86 18.43 31.29
N CYS A 179 -15.59 17.39 30.49
CA CYS A 179 -15.05 17.49 29.14
C CYS A 179 -15.95 16.72 28.18
N ASN A 180 -16.65 17.44 27.31
CA ASN A 180 -17.57 16.86 26.32
C ASN A 180 -16.91 16.58 24.96
N ASP A 181 -15.63 16.88 24.82
CA ASP A 181 -14.84 16.66 23.60
C ASP A 181 -14.08 15.33 23.72
N PHE A 182 -14.31 14.42 22.79
CA PHE A 182 -13.74 13.07 22.78
C PHE A 182 -12.22 13.08 22.57
N ASP A 183 -11.73 13.90 21.65
CA ASP A 183 -10.30 14.01 21.34
C ASP A 183 -9.55 14.59 22.53
N LYS A 184 -10.14 15.58 23.20
CA LYS A 184 -9.60 16.15 24.43
C LYS A 184 -9.58 15.14 25.57
N LEU A 185 -10.60 14.28 25.71
CA LEU A 185 -10.58 13.18 26.67
C LEU A 185 -9.43 12.20 26.39
N MET A 186 -9.15 11.88 25.12
CA MET A 186 -8.02 11.03 24.75
C MET A 186 -6.67 11.68 25.08
N GLN A 187 -6.51 12.99 24.86
CA GLN A 187 -5.30 13.74 25.26
C GLN A 187 -5.11 13.78 26.79
N LEU A 188 -6.20 13.92 27.55
CA LEU A 188 -6.16 13.80 29.01
C LEU A 188 -5.73 12.39 29.42
N ALA A 189 -6.29 11.35 28.80
CA ALA A 189 -5.87 9.97 29.07
C ALA A 189 -4.40 9.70 28.73
N GLU A 190 -3.82 10.39 27.74
CA GLU A 190 -2.41 10.21 27.38
C GLU A 190 -1.45 10.80 28.43
N SER A 191 -1.87 11.84 29.15
CA SER A 191 -1.06 12.54 30.15
C SER A 191 -1.29 12.09 31.60
N GLY A 192 -2.29 11.27 31.86
CA GLY A 192 -2.66 10.84 33.21
C GLY A 192 -1.90 9.60 33.72
N ASP A 193 -1.86 9.45 35.04
CA ASP A 193 -1.28 8.32 35.74
C ASP A 193 -2.34 7.53 36.53
N HIS A 194 -2.69 6.35 36.03
CA HIS A 194 -3.74 5.52 36.64
C HIS A 194 -3.37 4.96 38.02
N ARG A 195 -2.09 4.94 38.39
CA ARG A 195 -1.61 4.33 39.65
C ARG A 195 -2.12 5.07 40.89
N ASN A 196 -2.56 6.32 40.74
CA ASN A 196 -3.21 7.12 41.78
C ASN A 196 -4.70 6.76 41.98
N VAL A 197 -5.28 6.03 41.03
CA VAL A 197 -6.73 5.76 40.93
C VAL A 197 -7.03 4.27 41.12
N ASP A 198 -6.21 3.42 40.53
CA ASP A 198 -6.41 1.97 40.50
C ASP A 198 -5.67 1.27 41.64
N VAL A 199 -6.29 0.22 42.19
CA VAL A 199 -5.60 -0.76 43.05
C VAL A 199 -4.85 -1.73 42.16
N LEU A 200 -3.54 -1.82 42.36
CA LEU A 200 -2.65 -2.74 41.67
C LEU A 200 -2.48 -4.03 42.49
N VAL A 201 -1.98 -5.08 41.85
CA VAL A 201 -1.57 -6.32 42.52
C VAL A 201 -0.54 -6.02 43.63
N ALA A 202 0.41 -5.10 43.39
CA ALA A 202 1.38 -4.66 44.39
C ALA A 202 0.77 -3.99 45.64
N ASP A 203 -0.44 -3.42 45.53
CA ASP A 203 -1.12 -2.80 46.68
C ASP A 203 -1.83 -3.85 47.56
N MET A 204 -1.96 -5.08 47.07
CA MET A 204 -2.57 -6.19 47.80
C MET A 204 -1.51 -6.96 48.59
N GLN A 205 -1.79 -7.24 49.87
CA GLN A 205 -0.89 -8.00 50.75
C GLN A 205 -1.35 -9.45 50.88
N GLY A 206 -0.44 -10.44 50.70
CA GLY A 206 -0.68 -11.82 51.10
C GLY A 206 0.10 -12.88 50.29
N ALA A 207 0.56 -13.94 50.98
CA ALA A 207 1.34 -15.05 50.40
C ALA A 207 0.63 -15.82 49.26
N MET A 208 -0.69 -15.67 49.12
CA MET A 208 -1.47 -16.31 48.04
C MET A 208 -1.25 -15.62 46.69
N LEU A 209 -0.94 -14.32 46.69
CA LEU A 209 -0.71 -13.54 45.46
C LEU A 209 0.59 -13.96 44.77
N GLU A 210 1.63 -14.28 45.55
CA GLU A 210 2.92 -14.80 45.08
C GLU A 210 2.75 -16.12 44.31
N SER A 211 1.74 -16.93 44.65
CA SER A 211 1.47 -18.22 43.99
C SER A 211 0.79 -18.11 42.62
N LEU A 212 0.19 -16.96 42.31
CA LEU A 212 -0.56 -16.73 41.07
C LEU A 212 0.31 -16.16 39.94
N CYS A 213 1.58 -15.83 40.22
CA CYS A 213 2.55 -15.29 39.25
C CYS A 213 2.02 -14.08 38.46
N LEU A 214 1.22 -13.21 39.09
CA LEU A 214 0.71 -11.98 38.48
C LEU A 214 1.75 -10.86 38.60
N GLY A 215 1.85 -10.01 37.58
CA GLY A 215 2.75 -8.84 37.61
C GLY A 215 2.29 -7.79 38.62
N ASP A 216 3.24 -7.19 39.33
CA ASP A 216 3.01 -6.17 40.35
C ASP A 216 2.25 -4.94 39.83
N ASP A 217 2.45 -4.58 38.57
CA ASP A 217 1.84 -3.46 37.86
C ASP A 217 0.44 -3.75 37.31
N LEU A 218 -0.05 -4.98 37.45
CA LEU A 218 -1.38 -5.38 36.99
C LEU A 218 -2.46 -4.68 37.81
N ILE A 219 -3.46 -4.12 37.13
CA ILE A 219 -4.66 -3.56 37.78
C ILE A 219 -5.49 -4.70 38.36
N ALA A 220 -5.63 -4.71 39.68
CA ALA A 220 -6.49 -5.66 40.39
C ALA A 220 -7.91 -5.11 40.60
N GLY A 221 -8.05 -3.78 40.75
CA GLY A 221 -9.35 -3.11 40.84
C GLY A 221 -9.31 -1.68 40.30
N SER A 222 -9.99 -1.45 39.17
CA SER A 222 -10.12 -0.10 38.58
C SER A 222 -10.88 0.85 39.51
N PHE A 223 -10.42 2.09 39.66
CA PHE A 223 -10.97 3.11 40.57
C PHE A 223 -10.98 2.74 42.06
N GLY A 224 -10.28 1.68 42.47
CA GLY A 224 -10.32 1.19 43.85
C GLY A 224 -9.69 2.13 44.89
N LYS A 225 -8.89 3.13 44.49
CA LYS A 225 -8.28 4.13 45.39
C LYS A 225 -9.14 5.40 45.56
N CYS A 226 -10.32 5.45 44.93
CA CYS A 226 -11.19 6.64 44.90
C CYS A 226 -12.01 6.90 46.18
N GLU A 227 -11.58 6.42 47.35
CA GLU A 227 -12.28 6.69 48.62
C GLU A 227 -12.32 8.19 48.94
N ASP A 228 -11.24 8.92 48.63
CA ASP A 228 -11.13 10.38 48.78
C ASP A 228 -10.84 11.03 47.43
N THR A 229 -11.89 11.38 46.70
CA THR A 229 -11.82 11.97 45.35
C THR A 229 -11.18 13.37 45.33
N THR A 230 -10.99 14.01 46.48
CA THR A 230 -10.38 15.36 46.56
C THR A 230 -8.88 15.37 46.27
N LYS A 231 -8.22 14.20 46.36
CA LYS A 231 -6.77 14.05 46.16
C LYS A 231 -6.40 13.54 44.76
N ILE A 232 -7.39 13.25 43.92
CA ILE A 232 -7.18 12.61 42.63
C ILE A 232 -7.32 13.62 41.50
N GLY A 233 -6.32 13.66 40.62
CA GLY A 233 -6.37 14.48 39.42
C GLY A 233 -7.41 13.96 38.42
N LYS A 234 -8.16 14.88 37.79
CA LYS A 234 -9.11 14.52 36.71
C LYS A 234 -8.43 13.77 35.57
N VAL A 235 -7.20 14.13 35.25
CA VAL A 235 -6.40 13.50 34.19
C VAL A 235 -6.15 12.02 34.49
N ASP A 236 -5.86 11.69 35.75
CA ASP A 236 -5.64 10.32 36.23
C ASP A 236 -6.94 9.49 36.19
N LEU A 237 -8.08 10.10 36.52
CA LEU A 237 -9.39 9.45 36.39
C LEU A 237 -9.69 9.07 34.94
N ILE A 238 -9.37 9.95 34.00
CA ILE A 238 -9.58 9.69 32.57
C ILE A 238 -8.61 8.62 32.04
N ARG A 239 -7.36 8.59 32.54
CA ARG A 239 -6.42 7.49 32.26
C ARG A 239 -6.94 6.14 32.74
N SER A 240 -7.35 6.05 34.01
CA SER A 240 -7.90 4.81 34.59
C SER A 240 -9.17 4.38 33.84
N LEU A 241 -10.05 5.32 33.48
CA LEU A 241 -11.25 5.03 32.68
C LEU A 241 -10.90 4.38 31.34
N LEU A 242 -9.91 4.93 30.62
CA LEU A 242 -9.45 4.39 29.34
C LEU A 242 -8.92 2.95 29.51
N LEU A 243 -8.10 2.72 30.53
CA LEU A 243 -7.50 1.40 30.80
C LEU A 243 -8.56 0.37 31.20
N MET A 244 -9.51 0.73 32.07
CA MET A 244 -10.62 -0.14 32.47
C MET A 244 -11.41 -0.62 31.26
N ILE A 245 -11.80 0.32 30.39
CA ILE A 245 -12.56 0.02 29.16
C ILE A 245 -11.71 -0.84 28.22
N SER A 246 -10.46 -0.45 27.96
CA SER A 246 -9.58 -1.18 27.05
C SER A 246 -9.28 -2.61 27.52
N ASN A 247 -9.02 -2.79 28.81
CA ASN A 247 -8.77 -4.10 29.41
C ASN A 247 -10.00 -5.00 29.35
N SER A 248 -11.19 -4.45 29.64
CA SER A 248 -12.45 -5.19 29.53
C SER A 248 -12.70 -5.63 28.09
N ILE A 249 -12.52 -4.75 27.11
CA ILE A 249 -12.66 -5.06 25.69
C ILE A 249 -11.65 -6.13 25.26
N GLY A 250 -10.36 -5.96 25.59
CA GLY A 250 -9.33 -6.93 25.23
C GLY A 250 -9.58 -8.32 25.83
N GLN A 251 -10.06 -8.38 27.07
CA GLN A 251 -10.40 -9.64 27.75
C GLN A 251 -11.54 -10.35 27.01
N ILE A 252 -12.67 -9.67 26.76
CA ILE A 252 -13.81 -10.29 26.08
C ILE A 252 -13.43 -10.70 24.65
N SER A 253 -12.62 -9.91 23.94
CA SER A 253 -12.16 -10.24 22.59
C SER A 253 -11.36 -11.54 22.57
N VAL A 254 -10.43 -11.73 23.51
CA VAL A 254 -9.63 -12.96 23.61
C VAL A 254 -10.50 -14.16 23.98
N LEU A 255 -11.44 -14.01 24.93
CA LEU A 255 -12.37 -15.09 25.30
C LEU A 255 -13.20 -15.55 24.10
N TYR A 256 -13.78 -14.62 23.35
CA TYR A 256 -14.53 -14.96 22.13
C TYR A 256 -13.64 -15.57 21.05
N ALA A 257 -12.41 -15.09 20.89
CA ALA A 257 -11.48 -15.62 19.91
C ALA A 257 -11.09 -17.07 20.22
N GLN A 258 -10.84 -17.38 21.50
CA GLN A 258 -10.55 -18.74 21.96
C GLN A 258 -11.77 -19.66 21.80
N MET A 259 -12.95 -19.20 22.21
CA MET A 259 -14.20 -19.97 22.11
C MET A 259 -14.54 -20.32 20.65
N THR A 260 -14.28 -19.41 19.72
CA THR A 260 -14.58 -19.58 18.30
C THR A 260 -13.42 -20.10 17.46
N LYS A 261 -12.24 -20.32 18.08
CA LYS A 261 -10.98 -20.69 17.42
C LYS A 261 -10.60 -19.72 16.28
N ALA A 262 -10.83 -18.43 16.49
CA ALA A 262 -10.46 -17.40 15.53
C ALA A 262 -8.93 -17.26 15.43
N LYS A 263 -8.40 -17.11 14.22
CA LYS A 263 -6.96 -16.92 13.98
C LYS A 263 -6.49 -15.49 14.26
N SER A 264 -7.39 -14.52 14.07
CA SER A 264 -7.08 -13.09 14.10
C SER A 264 -8.21 -12.28 14.74
N ILE A 265 -7.86 -11.15 15.35
CA ILE A 265 -8.81 -10.18 15.91
C ILE A 265 -8.56 -8.84 15.22
N PHE A 266 -9.50 -8.41 14.38
CA PHE A 266 -9.55 -7.09 13.80
C PHE A 266 -10.37 -6.17 14.70
N VAL A 267 -9.78 -5.06 15.11
CA VAL A 267 -10.39 -4.05 15.97
C VAL A 267 -10.66 -2.82 15.11
N GLY A 268 -11.86 -2.29 15.19
CA GLY A 268 -12.25 -1.07 14.48
C GLY A 268 -13.28 -0.27 15.27
N GLY A 269 -13.88 0.73 14.61
CA GLY A 269 -14.88 1.61 15.21
C GLY A 269 -14.30 2.95 15.69
N TYR A 270 -15.19 3.86 16.07
CA TYR A 270 -14.84 5.26 16.37
C TYR A 270 -13.84 5.39 17.54
N PHE A 271 -13.84 4.47 18.50
CA PHE A 271 -13.00 4.55 19.69
C PHE A 271 -11.49 4.42 19.43
N VAL A 272 -11.11 3.67 18.39
CA VAL A 272 -9.70 3.44 18.00
C VAL A 272 -9.26 4.37 16.86
N ARG A 273 -10.23 4.93 16.12
CA ARG A 273 -10.01 5.82 14.99
C ARG A 273 -9.17 7.01 15.42
N ASN A 274 -7.98 7.15 14.82
CA ASN A 274 -7.08 8.28 15.06
C ASN A 274 -6.56 8.43 16.51
N HIS A 275 -6.71 7.41 17.36
CA HIS A 275 -6.28 7.45 18.75
C HIS A 275 -5.23 6.37 19.04
N ALA A 276 -3.96 6.75 18.88
CA ALA A 276 -2.81 5.88 19.16
C ALA A 276 -2.85 5.32 20.59
N ILE A 277 -3.31 6.11 21.57
CA ILE A 277 -3.42 5.62 22.94
C ILE A 277 -4.44 4.51 23.10
N SER A 278 -5.62 4.60 22.47
CA SER A 278 -6.62 3.53 22.46
C SER A 278 -6.10 2.28 21.76
N MET A 279 -5.44 2.43 20.61
CA MET A 279 -4.81 1.31 19.92
C MET A 279 -3.76 0.65 20.80
N ARG A 280 -2.93 1.43 21.51
CA ARG A 280 -1.91 0.95 22.45
C ARG A 280 -2.51 0.13 23.58
N THR A 281 -3.53 0.65 24.25
CA THR A 281 -4.14 -0.01 25.41
C THR A 281 -4.91 -1.27 25.02
N ILE A 282 -5.59 -1.28 23.86
CA ILE A 282 -6.24 -2.48 23.32
C ILE A 282 -5.20 -3.53 22.89
N SER A 283 -4.13 -3.13 22.19
CA SER A 283 -3.02 -4.01 21.82
C SER A 283 -2.39 -4.66 23.05
N TYR A 284 -2.15 -3.88 24.10
CA TYR A 284 -1.63 -4.39 25.37
C TYR A 284 -2.60 -5.42 25.97
N ALA A 285 -3.88 -5.07 26.12
CA ALA A 285 -4.88 -5.95 26.73
C ALA A 285 -5.03 -7.28 25.99
N ILE A 286 -5.13 -7.27 24.66
CA ILE A 286 -5.23 -8.50 23.85
C ILE A 286 -3.95 -9.33 23.97
N ASN A 287 -2.77 -8.71 23.91
CA ASN A 287 -1.50 -9.41 24.08
C ASN A 287 -1.40 -10.05 25.48
N TYR A 288 -1.78 -9.32 26.53
CA TYR A 288 -1.75 -9.78 27.91
C TYR A 288 -2.67 -11.00 28.11
N TRP A 289 -3.97 -10.86 27.82
CA TRP A 289 -4.96 -11.92 28.05
C TRP A 289 -4.75 -13.15 27.17
N SER A 290 -4.14 -12.98 26.00
CA SER A 290 -3.77 -14.11 25.12
C SER A 290 -2.42 -14.75 25.46
N HIS A 291 -1.68 -14.24 26.45
CA HIS A 291 -0.30 -14.66 26.76
C HIS A 291 0.63 -14.56 25.53
N GLY A 292 0.51 -13.47 24.77
CA GLY A 292 1.29 -13.22 23.55
C GLY A 292 0.88 -14.06 22.34
N LYS A 293 -0.15 -14.90 22.43
CA LYS A 293 -0.60 -15.77 21.32
C LYS A 293 -1.42 -15.03 20.27
N MET A 294 -1.98 -13.87 20.61
CA MET A 294 -2.82 -13.08 19.71
C MET A 294 -2.42 -11.60 19.75
N ALA A 295 -2.62 -10.93 18.62
CA ALA A 295 -2.38 -9.50 18.46
C ALA A 295 -3.67 -8.81 17.99
N ALA A 296 -3.86 -7.57 18.46
CA ALA A 296 -4.86 -6.67 17.92
C ALA A 296 -4.41 -6.19 16.54
N ARG A 297 -5.27 -6.35 15.53
CA ARG A 297 -5.05 -5.83 14.18
C ARG A 297 -6.03 -4.70 13.90
N PHE A 298 -5.54 -3.66 13.26
CA PHE A 298 -6.32 -2.48 12.86
C PHE A 298 -6.27 -2.35 11.34
N LEU A 299 -7.15 -1.54 10.76
CA LEU A 299 -7.15 -1.24 9.32
C LEU A 299 -6.87 0.23 9.08
N ARG A 300 -6.04 0.57 8.09
CA ARG A 300 -5.77 1.98 7.73
C ARG A 300 -7.04 2.73 7.34
N HIS A 301 -8.00 2.03 6.75
CA HIS A 301 -9.26 2.54 6.25
C HIS A 301 -10.48 1.98 6.99
N GLU A 302 -10.30 1.58 8.26
CA GLU A 302 -11.39 1.14 9.15
C GLU A 302 -12.61 2.08 9.13
N GLY A 303 -12.33 3.38 8.92
CA GLY A 303 -13.30 4.46 8.84
C GLY A 303 -14.39 4.29 7.79
N TYR A 304 -14.06 3.63 6.68
CA TYR A 304 -14.84 3.56 5.43
C TYR A 304 -15.44 2.18 5.16
N THR A 305 -15.17 1.20 6.03
CA THR A 305 -15.60 -0.20 5.88
C THR A 305 -17.10 -0.33 5.59
N ALA A 306 -17.95 0.36 6.35
CA ALA A 306 -19.39 0.30 6.15
C ALA A 306 -19.85 0.92 4.81
N ALA A 307 -19.34 2.08 4.41
CA ALA A 307 -19.62 2.65 3.07
C ALA A 307 -19.22 1.72 1.94
N ILE A 308 -18.01 1.18 2.00
CA ILE A 308 -17.49 0.29 0.95
C ILE A 308 -18.38 -0.96 0.84
N GLY A 309 -18.78 -1.55 1.96
CA GLY A 309 -19.70 -2.69 1.94
C GLY A 309 -21.09 -2.33 1.42
N ALA A 310 -21.60 -1.14 1.74
CA ALA A 310 -22.87 -0.66 1.20
C ALA A 310 -22.82 -0.53 -0.33
N PHE A 311 -21.71 -0.03 -0.87
CA PHE A 311 -21.47 0.04 -2.31
C PHE A 311 -21.45 -1.34 -2.97
N ILE A 312 -20.63 -2.25 -2.44
CA ILE A 312 -20.50 -3.61 -2.98
C ILE A 312 -21.89 -4.26 -2.99
N LYS A 313 -22.63 -4.12 -1.90
CA LYS A 313 -23.97 -4.70 -1.79
C LYS A 313 -24.96 -4.09 -2.77
N GLN A 314 -24.88 -2.79 -3.02
CA GLN A 314 -25.72 -2.15 -4.03
C GLN A 314 -25.43 -2.69 -5.43
N ASN A 315 -24.16 -2.88 -5.79
CA ASN A 315 -23.80 -3.47 -7.09
C ASN A 315 -24.28 -4.91 -7.21
N GLU A 316 -24.15 -5.73 -6.16
CA GLU A 316 -24.69 -7.09 -6.11
C GLU A 316 -26.22 -7.08 -6.36
N ASN A 317 -26.95 -6.18 -5.69
CA ASN A 317 -28.40 -6.06 -5.83
C ASN A 317 -28.81 -5.63 -7.25
N VAL A 318 -28.10 -4.67 -7.85
CA VAL A 318 -28.33 -4.22 -9.23
C VAL A 318 -28.03 -5.32 -10.24
N ALA A 319 -26.94 -6.06 -10.05
CA ALA A 319 -26.57 -7.20 -10.90
C ALA A 319 -27.60 -8.33 -10.79
N ALA A 320 -28.11 -8.62 -9.59
CA ALA A 320 -29.16 -9.61 -9.37
C ALA A 320 -30.49 -9.22 -10.01
N ALA A 321 -30.84 -7.93 -10.01
CA ALA A 321 -32.07 -7.42 -10.61
C ALA A 321 -32.07 -7.41 -12.15
N THR A 322 -30.90 -7.44 -12.80
CA THR A 322 -30.75 -7.32 -14.27
C THR A 322 -30.68 -8.65 -15.03
N LEU A 323 -30.93 -9.79 -14.38
CA LEU A 323 -31.10 -11.13 -15.00
C LEU A 323 -29.95 -11.66 -15.88
N HIS A 324 -28.76 -11.07 -15.86
CA HIS A 324 -27.56 -11.64 -16.47
C HIS A 324 -26.61 -12.22 -15.40
N PRO A 325 -26.53 -13.56 -15.25
CA PRO A 325 -25.68 -14.23 -14.25
C PRO A 325 -24.19 -13.95 -14.40
N SER A 326 -23.75 -13.46 -15.57
CA SER A 326 -22.35 -13.11 -15.86
C SER A 326 -21.93 -11.72 -15.36
N SER A 327 -22.82 -10.95 -14.73
CA SER A 327 -22.53 -9.60 -14.21
C SER A 327 -22.33 -9.56 -12.70
N LEU A 328 -22.67 -10.63 -11.96
CA LEU A 328 -22.68 -10.65 -10.50
C LEU A 328 -21.28 -10.61 -9.85
N ASP A 329 -20.23 -10.98 -10.58
CA ASP A 329 -18.89 -11.23 -10.01
C ASP A 329 -17.84 -10.14 -10.27
N LYS A 330 -18.19 -9.06 -10.99
CA LYS A 330 -17.18 -8.12 -11.50
C LYS A 330 -16.37 -7.41 -10.39
N CYS A 331 -16.96 -7.06 -9.25
CA CYS A 331 -16.20 -6.34 -8.20
C CYS A 331 -15.13 -7.21 -7.52
N HIS A 332 -15.33 -8.54 -7.46
CA HIS A 332 -14.37 -9.50 -6.91
C HIS A 332 -13.37 -10.02 -7.98
N GLU A 333 -13.72 -9.93 -9.25
CA GLU A 333 -12.83 -10.25 -10.37
C GLU A 333 -11.88 -9.11 -10.76
N MET A 334 -12.23 -7.87 -10.40
CA MET A 334 -11.43 -6.68 -10.69
C MET A 334 -10.44 -6.42 -9.55
N SER A 335 -9.31 -5.80 -9.89
CA SER A 335 -8.37 -5.30 -8.89
C SER A 335 -8.57 -3.81 -8.68
N TRP A 336 -8.28 -3.33 -7.48
CA TRP A 336 -8.46 -1.91 -7.14
C TRP A 336 -7.16 -1.31 -6.63
N LYS A 337 -6.88 -0.06 -6.99
CA LYS A 337 -5.70 0.69 -6.59
C LYS A 337 -6.13 1.92 -5.81
N GLU A 338 -5.57 2.10 -4.62
CA GLU A 338 -5.75 3.34 -3.88
C GLU A 338 -4.75 4.41 -4.34
N HIS A 339 -5.12 5.66 -4.12
CA HIS A 339 -4.15 6.75 -4.06
C HIS A 339 -3.34 6.65 -2.77
N TYR A 340 -2.02 6.57 -2.87
CA TYR A 340 -1.12 6.41 -1.73
C TYR A 340 -1.26 7.60 -0.76
N ALA A 341 -1.23 8.82 -1.30
CA ALA A 341 -1.50 10.02 -0.53
C ALA A 341 -3.01 10.34 -0.49
N GLY A 342 -3.48 10.79 0.67
CA GLY A 342 -4.83 11.37 0.84
C GLY A 342 -5.88 10.42 1.43
N CYS A 343 -5.71 9.10 1.24
CA CYS A 343 -6.69 8.08 1.62
C CYS A 343 -6.63 7.66 3.10
N SER A 344 -5.45 7.70 3.73
CA SER A 344 -5.30 7.29 5.13
C SER A 344 -5.48 8.45 6.11
N ALA A 345 -6.19 8.19 7.22
CA ALA A 345 -6.35 9.13 8.33
C ALA A 345 -5.16 9.12 9.32
N LEU A 346 -4.27 8.12 9.25
CA LEU A 346 -3.15 7.93 10.19
C LEU A 346 -2.23 9.17 10.26
N GLY A 347 -2.02 9.87 9.14
CA GLY A 347 -1.20 11.08 9.08
C GLY A 347 -1.88 12.36 9.56
N ARG A 348 -3.22 12.41 9.51
CA ARG A 348 -4.02 13.63 9.76
C ARG A 348 -4.13 13.95 11.26
N PHE A 349 -4.10 12.94 12.12
CA PHE A 349 -4.39 13.07 13.55
C PHE A 349 -3.27 12.45 14.40
N VAL A 350 -2.25 13.26 14.69
CA VAL A 350 -1.27 12.96 15.75
C VAL A 350 -1.22 14.21 16.65
N PRO A 351 -1.14 14.11 18.00
CA PRO A 351 -1.52 15.17 18.95
C PRO A 351 -0.65 16.45 18.99
N THR A 352 0.17 16.73 17.98
CA THR A 352 1.20 17.79 18.03
C THR A 352 0.93 19.01 17.16
N ALA A 353 -0.25 19.17 16.56
CA ALA A 353 -0.61 20.41 15.86
C ALA A 353 -2.05 20.84 16.20
N PRO A 354 -2.29 22.12 16.52
CA PRO A 354 -3.63 22.62 16.71
C PRO A 354 -4.38 22.55 15.38
N LEU A 355 -5.49 21.81 15.36
CA LEU A 355 -6.42 21.80 14.23
C LEU A 355 -7.00 23.21 14.10
N SER A 356 -6.74 23.88 12.97
CA SER A 356 -7.55 25.02 12.57
C SER A 356 -8.99 24.54 12.39
N SER A 357 -9.93 25.29 12.95
CA SER A 357 -11.36 24.99 13.07
C SER A 357 -12.13 25.03 11.73
N THR A 358 -11.59 24.46 10.67
CA THR A 358 -12.21 24.36 9.35
C THR A 358 -12.51 22.91 9.03
N PHE A 359 -13.78 22.65 8.72
CA PHE A 359 -14.33 21.35 8.32
C PHE A 359 -13.50 20.69 7.19
N GLU A 360 -12.79 19.60 7.48
CA GLU A 360 -12.12 18.77 6.45
C GLU A 360 -12.76 17.38 6.43
N ALA A 361 -13.54 17.09 5.38
CA ALA A 361 -14.05 15.75 5.16
C ALA A 361 -12.90 14.80 4.77
N GLY A 362 -12.89 13.59 5.35
CA GLY A 362 -11.97 12.53 4.92
C GLY A 362 -12.36 12.03 3.53
N ARG A 363 -11.44 12.07 2.57
CA ARG A 363 -11.64 11.58 1.19
C ARG A 363 -10.85 10.29 1.00
N PHE A 364 -11.55 9.19 0.74
CA PHE A 364 -10.95 7.91 0.38
C PHE A 364 -11.23 7.63 -1.09
N GLU A 365 -10.18 7.41 -1.90
CA GLU A 365 -10.30 7.18 -3.33
C GLU A 365 -9.63 5.88 -3.77
N MET A 366 -10.41 5.07 -4.48
CA MET A 366 -9.91 3.87 -5.15
C MET A 366 -10.32 3.87 -6.61
N GLU A 367 -9.36 3.54 -7.45
CA GLU A 367 -9.55 3.33 -8.88
C GLU A 367 -9.65 1.84 -9.18
N CYS A 368 -10.68 1.46 -9.93
CA CYS A 368 -10.82 0.12 -10.49
C CYS A 368 -9.79 -0.05 -11.60
N CYS A 369 -8.89 -1.02 -11.45
CA CYS A 369 -7.90 -1.32 -12.47
C CYS A 369 -8.62 -1.91 -13.70
N ASN A 370 -8.23 -1.50 -14.90
CA ASN A 370 -8.73 -2.06 -16.16
C ASN A 370 -8.30 -3.53 -16.41
N MET A 371 -7.66 -4.16 -15.43
CA MET A 371 -7.18 -5.53 -15.48
C MET A 371 -7.22 -6.18 -14.10
N LYS A 372 -7.33 -7.50 -14.09
CA LYS A 372 -7.16 -8.32 -12.89
C LYS A 372 -5.68 -8.49 -12.58
N LEU A 373 -5.31 -8.23 -11.34
CA LEU A 373 -3.98 -8.44 -10.78
C LEU A 373 -4.05 -9.61 -9.78
N GLN A 374 -3.02 -10.44 -9.77
CA GLN A 374 -2.87 -11.55 -8.84
C GLN A 374 -1.41 -11.76 -8.47
N THR A 375 -1.16 -12.56 -7.44
CA THR A 375 0.20 -12.89 -7.01
C THR A 375 0.94 -13.69 -8.08
N PHE A 376 2.20 -13.35 -8.29
CA PHE A 376 3.09 -14.03 -9.22
C PHE A 376 3.23 -15.52 -8.86
N PRO A 377 2.91 -16.45 -9.78
CA PRO A 377 2.67 -17.84 -9.43
C PRO A 377 3.93 -18.63 -9.05
N LEU A 378 5.12 -18.11 -9.37
CA LEU A 378 6.40 -18.76 -9.08
C LEU A 378 7.02 -18.30 -7.76
N LEU A 379 6.40 -17.38 -7.00
CA LEU A 379 6.82 -17.10 -5.63
C LEU A 379 6.69 -18.34 -4.74
N THR A 380 7.70 -18.60 -3.91
CA THR A 380 7.72 -19.74 -2.99
C THR A 380 6.68 -19.59 -1.88
N SER A 381 6.58 -18.40 -1.29
CA SER A 381 5.61 -18.01 -0.26
C SER A 381 5.00 -16.66 -0.59
N TYR A 382 3.68 -16.52 -0.45
CA TYR A 382 2.98 -15.24 -0.56
C TYR A 382 3.03 -14.47 0.76
N GLU A 383 2.84 -15.16 1.89
CA GLU A 383 2.75 -14.54 3.22
C GLU A 383 4.08 -13.94 3.68
N ASP A 384 5.21 -14.57 3.29
CA ASP A 384 6.56 -14.13 3.65
C ASP A 384 7.18 -13.17 2.62
N TYR A 385 6.51 -12.96 1.47
CA TYR A 385 7.06 -12.13 0.40
C TYR A 385 6.87 -10.65 0.73
N ILE A 386 7.98 -10.00 1.09
CA ILE A 386 8.09 -8.56 1.24
C ILE A 386 8.86 -8.04 0.02
N PRO A 387 8.23 -7.25 -0.87
CA PRO A 387 8.91 -6.75 -2.05
C PRO A 387 10.08 -5.84 -1.66
N ASP A 388 9.87 -4.91 -0.73
CA ASP A 388 10.81 -3.83 -0.43
C ASP A 388 11.98 -4.25 0.46
N THR A 389 13.20 -3.85 0.08
CA THR A 389 14.43 -4.19 0.81
C THR A 389 14.65 -3.31 2.06
N VAL A 390 14.06 -2.11 2.11
CA VAL A 390 14.25 -1.14 3.20
C VAL A 390 12.90 -0.58 3.65
N ASN A 391 12.59 -0.74 4.95
CA ASN A 391 11.44 -0.11 5.59
C ASN A 391 11.82 1.29 6.11
N LEU A 392 11.34 2.34 5.45
CA LEU A 392 11.60 3.72 5.85
C LEU A 392 10.76 4.15 7.05
N ASN A 393 9.79 3.36 7.53
CA ASN A 393 9.10 3.66 8.78
C ASN A 393 10.07 3.58 9.97
N ASP A 394 10.89 2.52 9.99
CA ASP A 394 11.79 2.19 11.10
C ASP A 394 13.18 2.79 10.91
N ASP A 395 13.62 2.97 9.66
CA ASP A 395 14.97 3.46 9.35
C ASP A 395 14.99 4.98 9.07
N VAL A 396 15.29 5.75 10.11
CA VAL A 396 15.30 7.22 10.06
C VAL A 396 16.38 7.78 9.12
N ASP A 397 17.55 7.14 9.09
CA ASP A 397 18.68 7.59 8.26
C ASP A 397 18.38 7.36 6.78
N ALA A 398 17.88 6.16 6.44
CA ALA A 398 17.42 5.85 5.09
C ALA A 398 16.27 6.77 4.68
N ARG A 399 15.28 6.99 5.56
CA ARG A 399 14.15 7.87 5.29
C ARG A 399 14.60 9.28 4.96
N THR A 400 15.51 9.83 5.75
CA THR A 400 16.06 11.18 5.55
C THR A 400 16.80 11.28 4.21
N TYR A 401 17.63 10.28 3.90
CA TYR A 401 18.35 10.23 2.63
C TYR A 401 17.41 10.15 1.42
N TRP A 402 16.48 9.21 1.41
CA TRP A 402 15.59 8.98 0.27
C TRP A 402 14.62 10.13 0.04
N ILE A 403 14.04 10.71 1.10
CA ILE A 403 13.20 11.91 0.97
C ILE A 403 14.01 13.06 0.37
N SER A 404 15.26 13.28 0.83
CA SER A 404 16.11 14.31 0.24
C SER A 404 16.45 14.03 -1.23
N CYS A 405 16.64 12.78 -1.61
CA CYS A 405 16.82 12.40 -3.01
C CYS A 405 15.59 12.74 -3.86
N MET A 406 14.38 12.45 -3.35
CA MET A 406 13.14 12.80 -4.02
C MET A 406 12.98 14.32 -4.17
N GLU A 407 13.19 15.08 -3.09
CA GLU A 407 13.16 16.56 -3.08
C GLU A 407 14.12 17.14 -4.14
N ASN A 408 15.34 16.62 -4.22
CA ASN A 408 16.36 17.07 -5.17
C ASN A 408 16.07 16.65 -6.63
N SER A 409 15.22 15.63 -6.84
CA SER A 409 14.86 15.15 -8.19
C SER A 409 13.75 15.95 -8.85
N VAL A 410 12.95 16.70 -8.06
CA VAL A 410 11.73 17.38 -8.51
C VAL A 410 11.98 18.28 -9.72
N GLN A 411 13.03 19.10 -9.68
CA GLN A 411 13.32 20.03 -10.79
C GLN A 411 13.61 19.28 -12.10
N LYS A 412 14.33 18.16 -12.02
CA LYS A 412 14.62 17.33 -13.19
C LYS A 412 13.35 16.71 -13.77
N THR A 413 12.50 16.14 -12.91
CA THR A 413 11.21 15.58 -13.32
C THR A 413 10.34 16.63 -14.00
N LEU A 414 10.29 17.85 -13.47
CA LEU A 414 9.54 18.95 -14.07
C LEU A 414 10.05 19.36 -15.45
N THR A 415 11.38 19.47 -15.59
CA THR A 415 11.98 19.75 -16.90
C THR A 415 11.56 18.69 -17.92
N LYS A 416 11.58 17.40 -17.53
CA LYS A 416 11.16 16.31 -18.42
C LYS A 416 9.67 16.35 -18.75
N ALA A 417 8.82 16.56 -17.75
CA ALA A 417 7.37 16.71 -17.95
C ALA A 417 7.03 17.85 -18.93
N LEU A 418 7.67 19.01 -18.78
CA LEU A 418 7.48 20.16 -19.67
C LEU A 418 8.06 19.91 -21.07
N GLU A 419 9.18 19.18 -21.19
CA GLU A 419 9.73 18.76 -22.47
C GLU A 419 8.82 17.79 -23.22
N SER A 420 8.06 16.95 -22.50
CA SER A 420 7.13 15.98 -23.08
C SER A 420 5.76 16.58 -23.40
N ASP A 421 5.39 17.69 -22.75
CA ASP A 421 4.11 18.40 -22.96
C ASP A 421 4.29 19.86 -23.41
N ARG A 422 5.14 20.07 -24.44
CA ARG A 422 5.49 21.42 -24.94
C ARG A 422 4.33 22.16 -25.59
N HIS A 423 3.23 21.48 -25.90
CA HIS A 423 2.12 22.03 -26.67
C HIS A 423 0.98 22.53 -25.79
N SER A 424 0.94 22.16 -24.51
CA SER A 424 -0.12 22.59 -23.60
C SER A 424 0.20 23.94 -22.95
N PRO A 425 -0.67 24.96 -23.10
CA PRO A 425 -0.40 26.32 -22.61
C PRO A 425 -0.36 26.41 -21.07
N ASP A 426 -1.00 25.47 -20.38
CA ASP A 426 -1.11 25.38 -18.93
C ASP A 426 -0.11 24.40 -18.29
N ALA A 427 0.79 23.78 -19.08
CA ALA A 427 1.77 22.80 -18.59
C ALA A 427 2.63 23.36 -17.44
N GLN A 428 3.06 24.62 -17.52
CA GLN A 428 3.84 25.26 -16.46
C GLN A 428 3.06 25.38 -15.14
N GLN A 429 1.77 25.75 -15.22
CA GLN A 429 0.91 25.87 -14.04
C GLN A 429 0.71 24.49 -13.38
N ARG A 430 0.46 23.46 -14.17
CA ARG A 430 0.30 22.08 -13.67
C ARG A 430 1.60 21.54 -13.07
N ALA A 431 2.76 21.87 -13.66
CA ALA A 431 4.07 21.56 -13.11
C ALA A 431 4.30 22.22 -11.74
N ASP A 432 3.90 23.48 -11.57
CA ASP A 432 4.02 24.17 -10.29
C ASP A 432 3.11 23.55 -9.21
N LEU A 433 1.87 23.16 -9.58
CA LEU A 433 0.96 22.42 -8.69
C LEU A 433 1.52 21.05 -8.27
N PHE A 434 2.13 20.31 -9.21
CA PHE A 434 2.82 19.05 -8.90
C PHE A 434 3.94 19.29 -7.87
N ARG A 435 4.77 20.31 -8.08
CA ARG A 435 5.89 20.63 -7.18
C ARG A 435 5.42 20.83 -5.76
N ASP A 436 4.43 21.71 -5.59
CA ASP A 436 3.94 22.11 -4.27
C ASP A 436 3.27 20.94 -3.55
N ARG A 437 2.46 20.15 -4.26
CA ARG A 437 1.82 18.95 -3.71
C ARG A 437 2.83 17.89 -3.31
N TYR A 438 3.76 17.53 -4.20
CA TYR A 438 4.71 16.47 -3.94
C TYR A 438 5.64 16.82 -2.76
N LEU A 439 6.17 18.05 -2.72
CA LEU A 439 7.00 18.51 -1.60
C LEU A 439 6.23 18.56 -0.27
N SER A 440 4.94 18.94 -0.30
CA SER A 440 4.09 18.91 0.89
C SER A 440 3.94 17.49 1.45
N HIS A 441 3.68 16.50 0.58
CA HIS A 441 3.58 15.10 1.02
C HIS A 441 4.91 14.53 1.52
N LEU A 442 6.04 14.86 0.88
CA LEU A 442 7.37 14.47 1.36
C LEU A 442 7.66 15.05 2.74
N LYS A 443 7.26 16.30 3.00
CA LYS A 443 7.37 16.92 4.33
C LYS A 443 6.56 16.17 5.39
N ILE A 444 5.35 15.72 5.06
CA ILE A 444 4.52 14.90 5.95
C ILE A 444 5.23 13.58 6.25
N LEU A 445 5.69 12.86 5.23
CA LEU A 445 6.36 11.56 5.39
C LEU A 445 7.68 11.65 6.17
N LYS A 446 8.37 12.80 6.09
CA LYS A 446 9.57 13.07 6.88
C LYS A 446 9.27 13.14 8.38
N GLN A 447 8.13 13.72 8.74
CA GLN A 447 7.68 13.89 10.14
C GLN A 447 6.91 12.67 10.66
N LYS A 448 6.09 12.06 9.80
CA LYS A 448 5.16 10.97 10.10
C LYS A 448 5.28 9.92 9.00
N SER A 449 6.25 9.02 9.12
CA SER A 449 6.53 7.99 8.11
C SER A 449 5.35 7.05 7.87
N PHE A 450 4.53 6.80 8.89
CA PHE A 450 3.34 5.95 8.81
C PHE A 450 2.09 6.65 8.26
N ALA A 451 2.17 7.93 7.88
CA ALA A 451 1.00 8.75 7.53
C ALA A 451 0.09 8.14 6.46
N TYR A 452 0.68 7.38 5.53
CA TYR A 452 0.01 6.74 4.39
C TYR A 452 0.14 5.21 4.42
N GLY A 453 0.61 4.61 5.53
CA GLY A 453 0.92 3.18 5.61
C GLY A 453 2.42 2.90 5.62
N CYS A 454 2.83 1.87 4.89
CA CYS A 454 4.25 1.61 4.62
C CYS A 454 4.88 2.79 3.88
N CYS A 455 6.05 3.21 4.33
CA CYS A 455 6.94 4.14 3.64
C CYS A 455 8.18 3.36 3.23
N ASN A 456 8.40 3.28 1.93
CA ASN A 456 9.55 2.64 1.30
C ASN A 456 9.91 3.42 0.02
N VAL A 457 11.03 3.08 -0.60
CA VAL A 457 11.50 3.78 -1.82
C VAL A 457 10.47 3.68 -2.94
N ARG A 458 9.83 2.51 -3.11
CA ARG A 458 8.78 2.28 -4.10
C ARG A 458 7.60 3.23 -3.90
N ASN A 459 7.05 3.34 -2.69
CA ASN A 459 5.91 4.21 -2.42
C ASN A 459 6.24 5.71 -2.62
N LEU A 460 7.48 6.13 -2.35
CA LEU A 460 7.93 7.50 -2.65
C LEU A 460 7.98 7.79 -4.16
N LEU A 461 8.37 6.79 -4.96
CA LEU A 461 8.38 6.86 -6.42
C LEU A 461 6.96 6.79 -6.98
N ASP A 462 6.13 5.86 -6.50
CA ASP A 462 4.72 5.73 -6.89
C ASP A 462 3.92 7.01 -6.58
N LEU A 463 4.20 7.67 -5.45
CA LEU A 463 3.59 8.96 -5.10
C LEU A 463 3.93 10.04 -6.12
N ARG A 464 5.15 10.05 -6.65
CA ARG A 464 5.56 11.00 -7.68
C ARG A 464 4.74 10.80 -8.95
N GLU A 465 4.67 9.55 -9.43
CA GLU A 465 3.91 9.21 -10.63
C GLU A 465 2.41 9.48 -10.45
N GLN A 466 1.86 9.19 -9.26
CA GLN A 466 0.46 9.52 -8.94
C GLN A 466 0.18 11.02 -9.10
N ILE A 467 1.00 11.89 -8.48
CA ILE A 467 0.75 13.34 -8.54
C ILE A 467 0.99 13.87 -9.96
N LEU A 468 1.94 13.33 -10.72
CA LEU A 468 2.12 13.67 -12.14
C LEU A 468 0.85 13.36 -12.95
N ASN A 469 0.29 12.16 -12.77
CA ASN A 469 -0.94 11.76 -13.45
C ASN A 469 -2.14 12.62 -13.03
N GLU A 470 -2.27 12.97 -11.73
CA GLU A 470 -3.29 13.91 -11.26
C GLU A 470 -3.17 15.30 -11.91
N GLN A 471 -1.97 15.69 -12.34
CA GLN A 471 -1.69 16.92 -13.07
C GLN A 471 -1.66 16.72 -14.60
N LEU A 472 -2.20 15.61 -15.10
CA LEU A 472 -2.33 15.27 -16.53
C LEU A 472 -0.98 15.18 -17.26
N PHE A 473 0.07 14.75 -16.56
CA PHE A 473 1.34 14.35 -17.18
C PHE A 473 1.39 12.83 -17.31
N ASP A 474 0.79 12.30 -18.38
CA ASP A 474 0.68 10.84 -18.60
C ASP A 474 2.05 10.13 -18.72
N ASP A 475 3.02 10.80 -19.34
CA ASP A 475 4.39 10.33 -19.46
C ASP A 475 5.39 11.50 -19.46
N ALA A 476 5.95 11.77 -18.28
CA ALA A 476 6.93 12.85 -18.13
C ALA A 476 8.22 12.60 -18.92
N PHE A 477 8.57 11.36 -19.26
CA PHE A 477 9.84 11.00 -19.90
C PHE A 477 9.68 10.59 -21.36
N LEU A 478 8.49 10.74 -21.95
CA LEU A 478 8.17 10.32 -23.31
C LEU A 478 9.21 10.81 -24.35
N CYS A 479 9.52 12.11 -24.34
CA CYS A 479 10.46 12.69 -25.30
C CYS A 479 11.87 12.09 -25.17
N GLN A 480 12.31 11.84 -23.94
CA GLN A 480 13.60 11.21 -23.67
C GLN A 480 13.61 9.75 -24.14
N LYS A 481 12.58 8.97 -23.78
CA LYS A 481 12.45 7.56 -24.20
C LYS A 481 12.45 7.41 -25.71
N GLN A 482 11.70 8.24 -26.44
CA GLN A 482 11.65 8.20 -27.90
C GLN A 482 13.03 8.45 -28.53
N MET A 483 13.77 9.44 -28.01
CA MET A 483 15.12 9.74 -28.47
C MET A 483 16.08 8.57 -28.21
N GLU A 484 16.10 8.06 -26.98
CA GLU A 484 16.97 6.96 -26.57
C GLU A 484 16.66 5.66 -27.34
N ASN A 485 15.37 5.34 -27.52
CA ASN A 485 14.93 4.19 -28.30
C ASN A 485 15.38 4.31 -29.77
N GLY A 486 15.19 5.47 -30.40
CA GLY A 486 15.59 5.68 -31.79
C GLY A 486 17.10 5.50 -32.01
N MET A 487 17.92 5.98 -31.08
CA MET A 487 19.37 5.79 -31.14
C MET A 487 19.77 4.33 -30.93
N ALA A 488 19.19 3.67 -29.92
CA ALA A 488 19.55 2.31 -29.55
C ALA A 488 19.11 1.26 -30.58
N VAL A 489 17.95 1.43 -31.22
CA VAL A 489 17.51 0.54 -32.32
C VAL A 489 18.50 0.59 -33.50
N GLN A 490 19.05 1.78 -33.81
CA GLN A 490 20.04 1.92 -34.89
C GLN A 490 21.39 1.26 -34.56
N GLU A 491 21.78 1.26 -33.28
CA GLU A 491 23.04 0.64 -32.81
C GLU A 491 22.93 -0.89 -32.65
N LEU A 492 21.72 -1.41 -32.43
CA LEU A 492 21.46 -2.82 -32.13
C LEU A 492 22.14 -3.82 -33.10
N PRO A 493 22.04 -3.69 -34.45
CA PRO A 493 22.67 -4.64 -35.35
C PRO A 493 24.19 -4.73 -35.17
N SER A 494 24.84 -3.60 -34.88
CA SER A 494 26.29 -3.53 -34.65
C SER A 494 26.68 -4.26 -33.37
N VAL A 495 25.90 -4.08 -32.29
CA VAL A 495 26.12 -4.78 -31.01
C VAL A 495 25.95 -6.30 -31.18
N LEU A 496 24.92 -6.74 -31.91
CA LEU A 496 24.69 -8.15 -32.18
C LEU A 496 25.82 -8.78 -33.00
N GLN A 497 26.35 -8.07 -34.01
CA GLN A 497 27.50 -8.53 -34.78
C GLN A 497 28.76 -8.73 -33.92
N VAL A 498 29.02 -7.82 -32.98
CA VAL A 498 30.15 -7.94 -32.04
C VAL A 498 29.98 -9.16 -31.14
N ILE A 499 28.76 -9.45 -30.67
CA ILE A 499 28.47 -10.63 -29.84
C ILE A 499 28.62 -11.92 -30.65
N ASP A 500 28.13 -11.95 -31.89
CA ASP A 500 28.22 -13.12 -32.77
C ASP A 500 29.66 -13.42 -33.22
N ALA A 501 30.55 -12.42 -33.24
CA ALA A 501 31.97 -12.60 -33.51
C ALA A 501 32.74 -13.31 -32.37
N ILE A 502 32.11 -13.54 -31.21
CA ILE A 502 32.72 -14.27 -30.09
C ILE A 502 32.42 -15.77 -30.25
N ASP A 503 33.45 -16.53 -30.64
CA ASP A 503 33.33 -17.97 -30.88
C ASP A 503 33.11 -18.77 -29.58
N ASP A 504 33.88 -18.45 -28.53
CA ASP A 504 33.79 -19.15 -27.25
C ASP A 504 32.45 -18.90 -26.56
N PHE A 505 31.73 -19.98 -26.24
CA PHE A 505 30.41 -19.90 -25.64
C PHE A 505 30.44 -19.17 -24.29
N ARG A 506 31.44 -19.45 -23.44
CA ARG A 506 31.51 -18.88 -22.10
C ARG A 506 31.79 -17.38 -22.18
N GLU A 507 32.73 -16.96 -23.02
CA GLU A 507 33.03 -15.54 -23.26
C GLU A 507 31.84 -14.81 -23.88
N ARG A 508 31.11 -15.44 -24.81
CA ARG A 508 29.90 -14.85 -25.40
C ARG A 508 28.79 -14.65 -24.35
N GLN A 509 28.58 -15.64 -23.49
CA GLN A 509 27.64 -15.52 -22.36
C GLN A 509 28.08 -14.44 -21.36
N MET A 510 29.38 -14.32 -21.08
CA MET A 510 29.91 -13.23 -20.25
C MET A 510 29.68 -11.87 -20.87
N ALA A 511 29.84 -11.73 -22.21
CA ALA A 511 29.62 -10.48 -22.92
C ALA A 511 28.16 -10.01 -22.82
N VAL A 512 27.16 -10.89 -23.02
CA VAL A 512 25.74 -10.51 -22.86
C VAL A 512 25.36 -10.26 -21.41
N CYS A 513 25.97 -10.96 -20.44
CA CYS A 513 25.78 -10.69 -19.01
C CYS A 513 26.38 -9.33 -18.59
N LYS A 514 27.52 -8.93 -19.17
CA LYS A 514 28.05 -7.57 -19.00
C LYS A 514 27.18 -6.54 -19.74
N GLY A 515 26.64 -6.90 -20.89
CA GLY A 515 25.74 -6.07 -21.70
C GLY A 515 24.48 -5.66 -20.95
N ILE A 516 23.77 -6.61 -20.34
CA ILE A 516 22.56 -6.31 -19.53
C ILE A 516 22.88 -5.38 -18.35
N LEU A 517 24.03 -5.54 -17.71
CA LEU A 517 24.47 -4.64 -16.63
C LEU A 517 24.84 -3.24 -17.14
N ALA A 518 25.53 -3.16 -18.28
CA ALA A 518 25.91 -1.89 -18.91
C ALA A 518 24.70 -1.12 -19.43
N GLY A 519 23.70 -1.82 -19.95
CA GLY A 519 22.39 -1.26 -20.29
C GLY A 519 21.76 -0.51 -19.12
N ASN A 520 21.75 -1.13 -17.94
CA ASN A 520 21.23 -0.48 -16.73
C ASN A 520 22.04 0.75 -16.27
N VAL A 521 23.33 0.84 -16.60
CA VAL A 521 24.18 2.05 -16.36
C VAL A 521 23.88 3.16 -17.36
N PHE A 522 23.42 2.82 -18.56
CA PHE A 522 23.08 3.73 -19.64
C PHE A 522 21.76 4.48 -19.36
N ASP A 523 21.74 5.19 -18.24
CA ASP A 523 20.59 5.94 -17.74
C ASP A 523 20.96 7.42 -17.64
N TRP A 524 20.35 8.25 -18.49
CA TRP A 524 20.48 9.71 -18.51
C TRP A 524 19.92 10.35 -17.21
N GLY A 525 19.34 9.54 -16.32
CA GLY A 525 18.79 9.81 -15.00
C GLY A 525 19.81 10.11 -13.90
N ALA A 526 20.95 9.41 -13.84
CA ALA A 526 21.88 9.49 -12.71
C ALA A 526 22.79 10.73 -12.79
N LYS A 527 22.85 11.54 -11.72
CA LYS A 527 23.67 12.78 -11.65
C LYS A 527 25.12 12.56 -12.10
N GLU A 528 25.69 11.42 -11.72
CA GLU A 528 27.06 11.04 -12.00
C GLU A 528 27.25 10.54 -13.43
N ALA A 529 26.24 9.89 -14.02
CA ALA A 529 26.23 9.57 -15.45
C ALA A 529 26.13 10.86 -16.29
N VAL A 530 25.28 11.81 -15.90
CA VAL A 530 25.15 13.12 -16.55
C VAL A 530 26.46 13.93 -16.46
N LYS A 531 27.11 13.96 -15.30
CA LYS A 531 28.40 14.65 -15.12
C LYS A 531 29.53 14.03 -15.96
N MET A 532 29.49 12.71 -16.16
CA MET A 532 30.42 12.02 -17.08
C MET A 532 30.10 12.31 -18.56
N MET A 533 28.83 12.49 -18.92
CA MET A 533 28.40 12.88 -20.27
C MET A 533 28.89 14.28 -20.65
N GLU A 534 28.77 15.25 -19.74
CA GLU A 534 29.22 16.65 -19.94
C GLU A 534 30.74 16.75 -20.17
N THR A 535 31.52 15.80 -19.64
CA THR A 535 32.99 15.78 -19.77
C THR A 535 33.50 15.02 -20.99
N HIS A 536 32.71 14.11 -21.59
CA HIS A 536 33.17 13.20 -22.65
C HIS A 536 32.37 13.25 -23.97
N GLY A 537 31.45 14.19 -24.15
CA GLY A 537 30.75 14.39 -25.43
C GLY A 537 29.67 13.35 -25.75
N GLY A 538 29.07 12.75 -24.71
CA GLY A 538 28.05 11.70 -24.81
C GLY A 538 28.56 10.32 -24.38
N LEU A 539 27.69 9.51 -23.78
CA LEU A 539 27.98 8.11 -23.47
C LEU A 539 27.50 7.25 -24.64
N SER A 540 28.37 6.43 -25.22
CA SER A 540 27.98 5.31 -26.11
C SER A 540 27.81 4.03 -25.30
N PHE A 541 27.12 3.02 -25.82
CA PHE A 541 26.96 1.75 -25.11
C PHE A 541 28.32 1.10 -24.78
N SER A 542 29.31 1.25 -25.68
CA SER A 542 30.69 0.85 -25.45
C SER A 542 31.35 1.57 -24.24
N ALA A 543 31.02 2.83 -24.00
CA ALA A 543 31.51 3.55 -22.83
C ALA A 543 30.87 3.03 -21.54
N ALA A 544 29.57 2.68 -21.56
CA ALA A 544 28.90 2.08 -20.40
C ALA A 544 29.48 0.72 -20.02
N LEU A 545 29.85 -0.11 -21.00
CA LEU A 545 30.57 -1.37 -20.75
C LEU A 545 31.88 -1.19 -19.98
N LYS A 546 32.58 -0.05 -20.18
CA LYS A 546 33.83 0.27 -19.47
C LYS A 546 33.62 0.77 -18.04
N LEU A 547 32.39 1.17 -17.70
CA LEU A 547 32.04 1.61 -16.35
C LEU A 547 31.71 0.43 -15.43
N ILE A 548 31.44 -0.75 -15.98
CA ILE A 548 31.25 -1.96 -15.18
C ILE A 548 32.60 -2.34 -14.57
N PRO A 549 32.69 -2.46 -13.22
CA PRO A 549 33.93 -2.82 -12.55
C PRO A 549 34.38 -4.23 -12.94
N GLU A 550 35.70 -4.45 -12.86
CA GLU A 550 36.26 -5.79 -12.96
C GLU A 550 35.77 -6.67 -11.81
N ARG A 551 35.69 -7.98 -12.08
CA ARG A 551 35.25 -8.98 -11.10
C ARG A 551 36.32 -9.14 -10.00
N PRO A 552 35.94 -9.50 -8.75
CA PRO A 552 34.60 -9.88 -8.33
C PRO A 552 33.67 -8.67 -8.16
N TRP A 553 32.43 -8.84 -8.61
CA TRP A 553 31.36 -7.89 -8.32
C TRP A 553 30.89 -7.96 -6.86
N LEU A 554 30.14 -6.95 -6.42
CA LEU A 554 29.62 -6.89 -5.04
C LEU A 554 28.76 -8.10 -4.70
N VAL A 555 27.94 -8.54 -5.65
CA VAL A 555 27.36 -9.88 -5.65
C VAL A 555 27.69 -10.51 -7.00
N ASP A 556 28.55 -11.52 -7.00
CA ASP A 556 29.08 -12.14 -8.21
C ASP A 556 28.73 -13.63 -8.25
N GLU A 557 27.57 -13.94 -8.83
CA GLU A 557 27.13 -15.32 -9.09
C GLU A 557 27.24 -15.67 -10.58
N LEU A 558 28.09 -14.96 -11.33
CA LEU A 558 28.23 -15.15 -12.77
C LEU A 558 28.72 -16.55 -13.12
N ASP A 559 29.70 -17.09 -12.39
CA ASP A 559 30.20 -18.44 -12.67
C ASP A 559 29.15 -19.53 -12.40
N ASN A 560 28.31 -19.33 -11.37
CA ASN A 560 27.19 -20.24 -11.09
C ASN A 560 26.12 -20.16 -12.18
N TRP A 561 25.84 -18.97 -12.71
CA TRP A 561 24.99 -18.80 -13.88
C TRP A 561 25.58 -19.46 -15.13
N LEU A 562 26.86 -19.24 -15.43
CA LEU A 562 27.54 -19.84 -16.59
C LEU A 562 27.54 -21.37 -16.52
N SER A 563 27.72 -21.94 -15.31
CA SER A 563 27.58 -23.37 -15.07
C SER A 563 26.14 -23.86 -15.28
N ALA A 564 25.14 -23.09 -14.83
CA ALA A 564 23.74 -23.44 -15.03
C ALA A 564 23.33 -23.38 -16.49
N VAL A 565 23.61 -22.29 -17.21
CA VAL A 565 23.19 -22.10 -18.60
C VAL A 565 23.91 -23.04 -19.58
N SER A 566 25.11 -23.51 -19.24
CA SER A 566 25.83 -24.51 -20.03
C SER A 566 25.32 -25.95 -19.83
N THR A 567 24.68 -26.25 -18.70
CA THR A 567 24.24 -27.61 -18.35
C THR A 567 22.72 -27.80 -18.41
N LYS A 568 21.96 -26.75 -18.15
CA LYS A 568 20.50 -26.74 -18.10
C LYS A 568 19.95 -25.98 -19.30
N ARG A 569 19.16 -26.68 -20.12
CA ARG A 569 18.39 -26.06 -21.18
C ARG A 569 17.07 -25.55 -20.62
N TYR A 570 16.97 -24.22 -20.45
CA TYR A 570 15.73 -23.57 -20.03
C TYR A 570 14.66 -23.69 -21.11
N ARG A 571 13.43 -24.06 -20.72
CA ARG A 571 12.30 -24.16 -21.65
C ARG A 571 11.72 -22.79 -21.93
N CYS A 572 11.50 -21.99 -20.88
CA CYS A 572 10.93 -20.66 -21.02
C CYS A 572 11.44 -19.71 -19.92
N ALA A 573 11.86 -18.52 -20.34
CA ALA A 573 12.34 -17.45 -19.48
C ALA A 573 11.39 -16.26 -19.50
N ALA A 574 11.07 -15.71 -18.33
CA ALA A 574 10.47 -14.38 -18.20
C ALA A 574 11.53 -13.37 -17.78
N ILE A 575 11.64 -12.24 -18.49
CA ILE A 575 12.60 -11.18 -18.21
C ILE A 575 11.83 -9.90 -17.89
N PHE A 576 11.84 -9.48 -16.62
CA PHE A 576 11.29 -8.19 -16.19
C PHE A 576 12.31 -7.09 -16.45
N VAL A 577 11.95 -6.14 -17.30
CA VAL A 577 12.85 -5.08 -17.81
C VAL A 577 12.62 -3.75 -17.12
N ASP A 578 13.68 -2.95 -17.02
CA ASP A 578 13.74 -1.62 -16.39
C ASP A 578 13.56 -0.51 -17.45
N ASN A 579 14.64 0.03 -17.99
CA ASN A 579 14.62 1.27 -18.76
C ASN A 579 14.42 1.08 -20.26
N SER A 580 13.94 2.13 -20.92
CA SER A 580 13.99 2.29 -22.38
C SER A 580 15.42 2.46 -22.90
N GLY A 581 15.57 2.54 -24.22
CA GLY A 581 16.83 2.86 -24.87
C GLY A 581 17.84 1.73 -24.80
N GLY A 582 19.09 2.08 -24.52
CA GLY A 582 20.22 1.14 -24.49
C GLY A 582 20.05 0.00 -23.48
N ASP A 583 19.26 0.20 -22.43
CA ASP A 583 19.00 -0.83 -21.41
C ASP A 583 18.27 -2.03 -22.01
N VAL A 584 17.01 -1.84 -22.40
CA VAL A 584 16.23 -2.91 -23.02
C VAL A 584 16.80 -3.30 -24.38
N LEU A 585 17.16 -2.35 -25.25
CA LEU A 585 17.51 -2.67 -26.64
C LEU A 585 18.92 -3.20 -26.81
N LEU A 586 19.92 -2.69 -26.09
CA LEU A 586 21.34 -3.10 -26.26
C LEU A 586 21.83 -4.02 -25.14
N GLY A 587 21.13 -4.07 -24.00
CA GLY A 587 21.40 -4.99 -22.90
C GLY A 587 20.50 -6.22 -22.94
N VAL A 588 19.20 -6.02 -22.74
CA VAL A 588 18.23 -7.13 -22.56
C VAL A 588 17.97 -7.91 -23.85
N ILE A 589 17.72 -7.23 -24.98
CA ILE A 589 17.41 -7.90 -26.25
C ILE A 589 18.55 -8.83 -26.71
N PRO A 590 19.85 -8.42 -26.67
CA PRO A 590 20.95 -9.34 -26.98
C PRO A 590 21.05 -10.53 -26.01
N PHE A 591 20.80 -10.31 -24.71
CA PHE A 591 20.73 -11.39 -23.73
C PHE A 591 19.58 -12.38 -24.03
N ALA A 592 18.39 -11.86 -24.33
CA ALA A 592 17.24 -12.65 -24.76
C ALA A 592 17.52 -13.43 -26.05
N ARG A 593 18.21 -12.81 -27.01
CA ARG A 593 18.60 -13.45 -28.28
C ARG A 593 19.53 -14.65 -28.07
N GLU A 594 20.49 -14.58 -27.15
CA GLU A 594 21.32 -15.75 -26.83
C GLU A 594 20.49 -16.89 -26.21
N LEU A 595 19.51 -16.59 -25.36
CA LEU A 595 18.56 -17.60 -24.86
C LEU A 595 17.75 -18.23 -26.01
N LEU A 596 17.29 -17.43 -26.98
CA LEU A 596 16.59 -17.93 -28.17
C LEU A 596 17.46 -18.85 -29.02
N LYS A 597 18.77 -18.54 -29.18
CA LYS A 597 19.75 -19.39 -29.90
C LYS A 597 19.94 -20.74 -29.20
N MET A 598 19.80 -20.79 -27.87
CA MET A 598 19.80 -22.04 -27.10
C MET A 598 18.45 -22.79 -27.14
N GLY A 599 17.46 -22.23 -27.83
CA GLY A 599 16.12 -22.80 -28.00
C GLY A 599 15.18 -22.57 -26.81
N THR A 600 15.51 -21.64 -25.92
CA THR A 600 14.60 -21.18 -24.86
C THR A 600 13.54 -20.26 -25.45
N LYS A 601 12.27 -20.40 -25.03
CA LYS A 601 11.23 -19.39 -25.28
C LYS A 601 11.45 -18.20 -24.35
N VAL A 602 11.40 -16.97 -24.84
CA VAL A 602 11.61 -15.76 -24.03
C VAL A 602 10.35 -14.90 -24.02
N ILE A 603 9.94 -14.47 -22.82
CA ILE A 603 8.87 -13.51 -22.59
C ILE A 603 9.51 -12.27 -21.94
N VAL A 604 9.51 -11.15 -22.65
CA VAL A 604 9.96 -9.85 -22.11
C VAL A 604 8.77 -9.15 -21.46
N VAL A 605 8.88 -8.85 -20.17
CA VAL A 605 7.80 -8.31 -19.34
C VAL A 605 8.07 -6.84 -19.01
N CYS A 606 7.26 -5.95 -19.61
CA CYS A 606 7.38 -4.50 -19.48
C CYS A 606 6.35 -3.92 -18.49
N ASN A 607 6.46 -2.62 -18.20
CA ASN A 607 5.40 -1.90 -17.51
C ASN A 607 4.15 -1.75 -18.40
N TRP A 608 2.98 -1.65 -17.77
CA TRP A 608 1.75 -1.32 -18.48
C TRP A 608 1.62 0.19 -18.73
N SER A 609 1.90 1.00 -17.72
CA SER A 609 1.86 2.46 -17.82
C SER A 609 3.24 3.07 -17.55
N PRO A 610 3.50 4.29 -18.05
CA PRO A 610 4.78 4.97 -17.85
C PRO A 610 5.13 5.14 -16.37
N ALA A 611 6.42 5.06 -16.07
CA ALA A 611 7.00 5.41 -14.79
C ALA A 611 8.49 5.70 -15.01
N LEU A 612 8.96 6.92 -14.72
CA LEU A 612 10.29 7.35 -15.17
C LEU A 612 10.50 7.05 -16.66
N ASN A 613 11.73 6.70 -17.06
CA ASN A 613 12.09 6.26 -18.40
C ASN A 613 11.94 4.74 -18.60
N ASP A 614 11.18 4.05 -17.75
CA ASP A 614 10.91 2.63 -17.92
C ASP A 614 10.19 2.35 -19.24
N VAL A 615 10.54 1.23 -19.88
CA VAL A 615 9.89 0.81 -21.11
C VAL A 615 8.49 0.27 -20.84
N THR A 616 7.51 0.76 -21.59
CA THR A 616 6.14 0.24 -21.54
C THR A 616 5.91 -0.85 -22.59
N TYR A 617 4.90 -1.68 -22.36
CA TYR A 617 4.49 -2.72 -23.30
C TYR A 617 4.14 -2.15 -24.67
N GLN A 618 3.41 -1.03 -24.72
CA GLN A 618 3.02 -0.40 -25.99
C GLN A 618 4.25 0.14 -26.74
N GLU A 619 5.21 0.71 -26.02
CA GLU A 619 6.46 1.20 -26.61
C GLU A 619 7.30 0.06 -27.20
N LEU A 620 7.53 -1.02 -26.45
CA LEU A 620 8.35 -2.12 -26.96
C LEU A 620 7.67 -2.87 -28.11
N ILE A 621 6.35 -3.02 -28.07
CA ILE A 621 5.58 -3.56 -29.19
C ILE A 621 5.73 -2.67 -30.44
N ALA A 622 5.71 -1.34 -30.29
CA ALA A 622 5.90 -0.42 -31.41
C ALA A 622 7.31 -0.51 -32.03
N LEU A 623 8.32 -0.83 -31.23
CA LEU A 623 9.71 -1.02 -31.69
C LEU A 623 9.97 -2.41 -32.28
N LEU A 624 9.11 -3.39 -32.01
CA LEU A 624 9.32 -4.79 -32.44
C LEU A 624 9.58 -4.96 -33.95
N PRO A 625 8.89 -4.25 -34.88
CA PRO A 625 9.19 -4.34 -36.31
C PRO A 625 10.62 -3.92 -36.67
N GLU A 626 11.16 -2.90 -36.00
CA GLU A 626 12.52 -2.42 -36.23
C GLU A 626 13.56 -3.35 -35.59
N ILE A 627 13.25 -3.93 -34.43
CA ILE A 627 14.08 -4.97 -33.81
C ILE A 627 14.19 -6.19 -34.75
N CYS A 628 13.05 -6.65 -35.30
CA CYS A 628 13.01 -7.77 -36.24
C CYS A 628 13.72 -7.48 -37.57
N SER A 629 13.69 -6.23 -38.06
CA SER A 629 14.43 -5.89 -39.28
C SER A 629 15.94 -5.85 -39.05
N GLY A 630 16.37 -5.59 -37.81
CA GLY A 630 17.78 -5.60 -37.39
C GLY A 630 18.39 -6.98 -37.13
N ASP A 631 17.57 -8.02 -36.89
CA ASP A 631 18.07 -9.37 -36.61
C ASP A 631 17.09 -10.50 -36.99
N GLN A 632 17.57 -11.42 -37.83
CA GLN A 632 16.76 -12.53 -38.35
C GLN A 632 16.40 -13.56 -37.25
N ILE A 633 17.26 -13.77 -36.25
CA ILE A 633 17.00 -14.77 -35.20
C ILE A 633 15.81 -14.33 -34.34
N ILE A 634 15.74 -13.04 -33.99
CA ILE A 634 14.59 -12.48 -33.29
C ILE A 634 13.35 -12.51 -34.19
N ALA A 635 13.46 -12.12 -35.47
CA ALA A 635 12.34 -12.14 -36.41
C ALA A 635 11.71 -13.54 -36.55
N ASP A 636 12.55 -14.58 -36.69
CA ASP A 636 12.10 -15.97 -36.76
C ASP A 636 11.47 -16.41 -35.43
N ALA A 637 12.08 -16.05 -34.29
CA ALA A 637 11.54 -16.38 -32.99
C ALA A 637 10.17 -15.72 -32.71
N VAL A 638 9.94 -14.49 -33.19
CA VAL A 638 8.63 -13.82 -33.10
C VAL A 638 7.59 -14.58 -33.93
N LYS A 639 7.93 -14.93 -35.18
CA LYS A 639 7.06 -15.69 -36.08
C LYS A 639 6.70 -17.07 -35.54
N GLU A 640 7.63 -17.70 -34.83
CA GLU A 640 7.45 -19.01 -34.19
C GLU A 640 6.82 -18.95 -32.79
N HIS A 641 6.43 -17.76 -32.29
CA HIS A 641 5.94 -17.56 -30.92
C HIS A 641 6.93 -18.02 -29.82
N ARG A 642 8.23 -17.94 -30.11
CA ARG A 642 9.32 -18.17 -29.14
C ARG A 642 9.84 -16.88 -28.50
N PHE A 643 9.61 -15.73 -29.10
CA PHE A 643 9.85 -14.42 -28.49
C PHE A 643 8.53 -13.67 -28.38
N GLU A 644 8.13 -13.33 -27.17
CA GLU A 644 6.88 -12.63 -26.89
C GLU A 644 7.14 -11.46 -25.92
N ILE A 645 6.33 -10.41 -26.05
CA ILE A 645 6.32 -9.26 -25.15
C ILE A 645 5.01 -9.31 -24.37
N GLU A 646 5.07 -9.07 -23.07
CA GLU A 646 3.93 -9.04 -22.16
C GLU A 646 4.08 -7.89 -21.18
N HIS A 647 3.03 -7.61 -20.39
CA HIS A 647 3.06 -6.56 -19.38
C HIS A 647 2.79 -7.08 -17.97
N SER A 648 3.51 -6.53 -17.00
CA SER A 648 3.31 -6.81 -15.57
C SER A 648 1.98 -6.28 -15.05
N GLY A 649 1.38 -5.29 -15.73
CA GLY A 649 0.20 -4.58 -15.25
C GLY A 649 0.51 -3.42 -14.29
N GLN A 650 1.80 -3.18 -14.01
CA GLN A 650 2.26 -2.14 -13.10
C GLN A 650 2.73 -0.90 -13.85
N GLY A 651 2.70 0.23 -13.15
CA GLY A 651 3.21 1.54 -13.57
C GLY A 651 4.10 2.12 -12.48
N SER A 652 5.15 1.39 -12.13
CA SER A 652 6.09 1.72 -11.06
C SER A 652 7.50 1.38 -11.54
N PRO A 653 8.53 2.15 -11.13
CA PRO A 653 9.92 1.77 -11.35
C PRO A 653 10.38 0.60 -10.47
N CYS A 654 9.53 0.18 -9.53
CA CYS A 654 9.73 -1.01 -8.71
C CYS A 654 8.73 -2.10 -9.11
N LEU A 655 9.00 -3.34 -8.70
CA LEU A 655 8.19 -4.50 -9.06
C LEU A 655 7.60 -5.16 -7.82
N ASP A 656 6.29 -5.08 -7.63
CA ASP A 656 5.58 -5.77 -6.55
C ASP A 656 4.92 -7.05 -7.07
N LEU A 657 5.54 -8.21 -6.83
CA LEU A 657 5.05 -9.49 -7.33
C LEU A 657 3.78 -9.99 -6.62
N ARG A 658 3.25 -9.26 -5.63
CA ARG A 658 1.91 -9.51 -5.08
C ARG A 658 0.81 -9.14 -6.08
N ARG A 659 1.10 -8.22 -7.02
CA ARG A 659 0.13 -7.64 -7.97
C ARG A 659 0.64 -7.65 -9.41
N VAL A 660 0.51 -8.79 -10.08
CA VAL A 660 0.90 -8.98 -11.48
C VAL A 660 -0.34 -9.29 -12.33
N ASN A 661 -0.37 -8.80 -13.57
CA ASN A 661 -1.43 -9.06 -14.54
C ASN A 661 -1.80 -10.54 -14.59
N ALA A 662 -3.09 -10.83 -14.42
CA ALA A 662 -3.59 -12.19 -14.38
C ALA A 662 -3.30 -12.97 -15.67
N LYS A 663 -3.39 -12.31 -16.83
CA LYS A 663 -3.06 -12.92 -18.14
C LYS A 663 -1.60 -13.37 -18.22
N LEU A 664 -0.69 -12.53 -17.75
CA LEU A 664 0.73 -12.89 -17.66
C LEU A 664 0.92 -14.08 -16.70
N CYS A 665 0.27 -14.09 -15.54
CA CYS A 665 0.35 -15.21 -14.59
C CYS A 665 -0.20 -16.53 -15.16
N GLU A 666 -1.28 -16.49 -15.95
CA GLU A 666 -1.79 -17.66 -16.68
C GLU A 666 -0.78 -18.15 -17.72
N LYS A 667 -0.18 -17.22 -18.46
CA LYS A 667 0.85 -17.51 -19.45
C LYS A 667 2.09 -18.14 -18.82
N ILE A 668 2.54 -17.63 -17.69
CA ILE A 668 3.67 -18.19 -16.92
C ILE A 668 3.44 -19.65 -16.56
N LYS A 669 2.21 -19.98 -16.13
CA LYS A 669 1.82 -21.36 -15.81
C LYS A 669 1.74 -22.22 -17.08
N LYS A 670 1.11 -21.70 -18.15
CA LYS A 670 0.90 -22.40 -19.43
C LYS A 670 2.23 -22.73 -20.12
N ASP A 671 3.12 -21.75 -20.22
CA ASP A 671 4.39 -21.89 -20.95
C ASP A 671 5.49 -22.54 -20.08
N GLY A 672 5.18 -22.84 -18.81
CA GLY A 672 6.02 -23.66 -17.93
C GLY A 672 7.37 -23.01 -17.62
N ILE A 673 7.36 -21.71 -17.30
CA ILE A 673 8.55 -20.89 -17.07
C ILE A 673 9.43 -21.52 -15.99
N ASP A 674 10.71 -21.68 -16.33
CA ASP A 674 11.73 -22.29 -15.49
C ASP A 674 12.96 -21.40 -15.24
N LEU A 675 12.92 -20.15 -15.72
CA LEU A 675 13.83 -19.06 -15.43
C LEU A 675 13.11 -17.71 -15.28
N VAL A 676 13.37 -16.99 -14.20
CA VAL A 676 12.93 -15.60 -14.01
C VAL A 676 14.14 -14.68 -13.94
N VAL A 677 14.20 -13.69 -14.82
CA VAL A 677 15.22 -12.65 -14.80
C VAL A 677 14.57 -11.33 -14.39
N ILE A 678 15.14 -10.65 -13.41
CA ILE A 678 14.70 -9.32 -12.97
C ILE A 678 15.87 -8.37 -13.13
N GLU A 679 15.68 -7.39 -13.99
CA GLU A 679 16.68 -6.38 -14.34
C GLU A 679 16.28 -5.03 -13.70
N GLY A 680 17.28 -4.28 -13.26
CA GLY A 680 17.11 -2.92 -12.77
C GLY A 680 17.24 -2.74 -11.27
N MET A 681 17.82 -1.59 -10.86
CA MET A 681 17.97 -1.24 -9.45
C MET A 681 16.63 -1.15 -8.72
N GLY A 682 15.59 -0.59 -9.37
CA GLY A 682 14.25 -0.49 -8.80
C GLY A 682 13.59 -1.86 -8.58
N ARG A 683 13.67 -2.74 -9.56
CA ARG A 683 12.97 -4.03 -9.61
C ARG A 683 13.70 -5.18 -8.92
N ALA A 684 15.04 -5.17 -8.93
CA ALA A 684 15.87 -6.29 -8.46
C ALA A 684 16.63 -6.01 -7.15
N LEU A 685 16.83 -4.73 -6.80
CA LEU A 685 17.56 -4.33 -5.59
C LEU A 685 16.67 -3.60 -4.56
N HIS A 686 15.98 -2.52 -4.95
CA HIS A 686 15.02 -1.84 -4.07
C HIS A 686 13.82 -2.71 -3.77
N THR A 687 13.41 -3.49 -4.77
CA THR A 687 12.44 -4.57 -4.61
C THR A 687 13.04 -5.92 -5.02
N ASN A 688 12.47 -7.01 -4.52
CA ASN A 688 12.75 -8.39 -4.91
C ASN A 688 14.15 -8.93 -4.63
N TYR A 689 15.05 -8.20 -3.99
CA TYR A 689 16.42 -8.68 -3.74
C TYR A 689 16.45 -10.03 -2.99
N TYR A 690 15.54 -10.17 -2.01
CA TYR A 690 15.34 -11.39 -1.22
C TYR A 690 14.23 -12.32 -1.75
N ALA A 691 13.59 -11.98 -2.87
CA ALA A 691 12.52 -12.80 -3.41
C ALA A 691 13.01 -14.19 -3.81
N GLU A 692 12.32 -15.21 -3.32
CA GLU A 692 12.57 -16.61 -3.64
C GLU A 692 11.54 -17.14 -4.64
N PHE A 693 12.03 -17.95 -5.58
CA PHE A 693 11.23 -18.49 -6.66
C PHE A 693 11.31 -20.02 -6.69
N ALA A 694 10.21 -20.64 -7.12
CA ALA A 694 10.13 -22.08 -7.36
C ALA A 694 10.97 -22.53 -8.56
N CYS A 695 11.40 -21.58 -9.39
CA CYS A 695 12.29 -21.79 -10.54
C CYS A 695 13.63 -21.06 -10.32
N ASP A 696 14.59 -21.26 -11.22
CA ASP A 696 15.83 -20.49 -11.17
C ASP A 696 15.52 -19.01 -11.36
N SER A 697 16.28 -18.16 -10.68
CA SER A 697 16.17 -16.71 -10.82
C SER A 697 17.51 -16.03 -10.97
N LEU A 698 17.54 -15.01 -11.82
CA LEU A 698 18.67 -14.12 -12.02
C LEU A 698 18.22 -12.69 -11.73
N LYS A 699 18.90 -12.02 -10.80
CA LYS A 699 18.62 -10.62 -10.44
C LYS A 699 19.86 -9.81 -10.78
N VAL A 700 19.71 -8.82 -11.67
CA VAL A 700 20.82 -8.01 -12.18
C VAL A 700 20.54 -6.53 -11.98
N ALA A 701 21.49 -5.81 -11.39
CA ALA A 701 21.37 -4.37 -11.14
C ALA A 701 22.74 -3.72 -11.00
N VAL A 702 22.81 -2.42 -11.28
CA VAL A 702 23.97 -1.60 -10.95
C VAL A 702 23.59 -0.52 -9.94
N ILE A 703 24.39 -0.36 -8.88
CA ILE A 703 24.11 0.59 -7.82
C ILE A 703 24.46 2.01 -8.28
N LYS A 704 23.44 2.83 -8.48
CA LYS A 704 23.57 4.21 -9.00
C LYS A 704 23.74 5.27 -7.91
N THR A 705 23.65 4.89 -6.63
CA THR A 705 23.73 5.84 -5.50
C THR A 705 24.84 5.48 -4.53
N LYS A 706 25.66 6.47 -4.18
CA LYS A 706 26.78 6.28 -3.24
C LYS A 706 26.30 5.78 -1.87
N TRP A 707 25.22 6.35 -1.34
CA TRP A 707 24.70 5.96 -0.03
C TRP A 707 24.29 4.48 0.04
N LEU A 708 23.62 3.98 -1.01
CA LEU A 708 23.23 2.57 -1.04
C LEU A 708 24.44 1.66 -1.22
N ALA A 709 25.42 2.09 -2.03
CA ALA A 709 26.67 1.38 -2.20
C ALA A 709 27.41 1.23 -0.87
N ASP A 710 27.63 2.35 -0.16
CA ASP A 710 28.30 2.36 1.14
C ASP A 710 27.58 1.42 2.14
N ARG A 711 26.24 1.43 2.14
CA ARG A 711 25.43 0.59 3.02
C ARG A 711 25.47 -0.90 2.68
N LEU A 712 25.66 -1.25 1.41
CA LEU A 712 25.83 -2.62 0.95
C LEU A 712 27.31 -3.06 0.97
N GLY A 713 28.23 -2.20 1.41
CA GLY A 713 29.67 -2.49 1.47
C GLY A 713 30.39 -2.41 0.11
N GLY A 714 29.86 -1.64 -0.83
CA GLY A 714 30.44 -1.41 -2.16
C GLY A 714 30.68 0.07 -2.49
N ALA A 715 31.07 0.34 -3.74
CA ALA A 715 31.22 1.69 -4.32
C ALA A 715 30.09 2.02 -5.32
N ILE A 716 29.96 3.28 -5.74
CA ILE A 716 29.06 3.63 -6.85
C ILE A 716 29.41 2.81 -8.10
N PHE A 717 28.40 2.39 -8.86
CA PHE A 717 28.49 1.42 -9.97
C PHE A 717 28.86 -0.01 -9.56
N SER A 718 28.86 -0.32 -8.26
CA SER A 718 28.94 -1.72 -7.82
C SER A 718 27.82 -2.54 -8.45
N THR A 719 28.21 -3.72 -8.93
CA THR A 719 27.35 -4.59 -9.71
C THR A 719 26.76 -5.68 -8.83
N ILE A 720 25.47 -5.94 -9.01
CA ILE A 720 24.75 -7.07 -8.43
C ILE A 720 24.41 -8.01 -9.58
N PHE A 721 25.00 -9.20 -9.57
CA PHE A 721 24.64 -10.32 -10.43
C PHE A 721 24.33 -11.52 -9.55
N LYS A 722 23.07 -11.69 -9.19
CA LYS A 722 22.63 -12.66 -8.19
C LYS A 722 21.82 -13.77 -8.85
N PHE A 723 22.46 -14.93 -9.02
CA PHE A 723 21.81 -16.15 -9.48
C PHE A 723 21.43 -17.03 -8.29
N ARG A 724 20.21 -17.59 -8.34
CA ARG A 724 19.71 -18.56 -7.36
C ARG A 724 18.98 -19.68 -8.10
N LYS A 725 19.32 -20.93 -7.76
CA LYS A 725 18.56 -22.09 -8.21
C LYS A 725 17.18 -22.09 -7.56
N GLY A 726 16.19 -22.62 -8.26
CA GLY A 726 14.83 -22.69 -7.74
C GLY A 726 14.72 -23.52 -6.46
N THR A 727 14.01 -22.99 -5.48
CA THR A 727 13.72 -23.70 -4.23
C THR A 727 12.47 -24.55 -4.48
N LEU A 728 12.58 -25.88 -4.38
CA LEU A 728 11.41 -26.76 -4.43
C LEU A 728 10.39 -26.27 -3.40
N ARG A 729 9.13 -26.05 -3.81
CA ARG A 729 8.03 -25.87 -2.85
C ARG A 729 8.02 -27.09 -1.94
N LEU A 730 8.54 -26.94 -0.72
CA LEU A 730 8.23 -27.87 0.35
C LEU A 730 6.72 -27.77 0.53
N LYS A 731 5.97 -28.80 0.07
CA LYS A 731 4.59 -28.97 0.50
C LYS A 731 4.61 -28.87 2.02
N GLY A 732 3.84 -27.92 2.56
CA GLY A 732 3.92 -27.49 3.95
C GLY A 732 4.20 -28.66 4.90
N LYS A 733 5.35 -28.59 5.58
CA LYS A 733 5.49 -29.31 6.84
C LYS A 733 4.42 -28.73 7.75
N ASN A 734 3.45 -29.54 8.14
CA ASN A 734 2.78 -29.37 9.42
C ASN A 734 3.90 -29.36 10.48
N THR A 735 4.35 -28.19 10.91
CA THR A 735 5.15 -28.07 12.13
C THR A 735 4.18 -28.10 13.30
N ALA A 736 3.66 -29.30 13.57
CA ALA A 736 3.46 -29.76 14.93
C ALA A 736 4.56 -30.79 15.17
N GLU A 737 5.24 -30.67 16.31
CA GLU A 737 6.39 -31.48 16.76
C GLU A 737 7.75 -31.05 16.17
N GLU A 738 8.43 -30.15 16.88
CA GLU A 738 9.69 -30.47 17.60
C GLU A 738 10.23 -29.21 18.32
N SER A 739 10.51 -29.39 19.63
CA SER A 739 11.09 -28.50 20.65
C SER A 739 10.15 -27.54 21.38
#